data_AF-A0A517XML0-F1
#
_entry.id   AF-A0A517XML0-F1
#
_cell.length_a   1.000
_cell.length_b   1.000
_cell.length_c   1.000
_cell.angle_alpha   90.00
_cell.angle_beta   90.00
_cell.angle_gamma   90.00
#
_symmetry.space_group_name_H-M   'P 1'
#
loop_
_entity.id
_entity.type
_entity.pdbx_description
1 polymer ?
#
loop_
_entity_poly.entity_id
_entity_poly.type
_entity_poly.pdbx_seq_one_letter_code
_entity_poly.pdbx_strand_id
1 'polypeptide(L)'
;MIRVHLTVATQSELQALRRDPLPPRVRDRLEMVLLSDAGWSPPRIARHLGCDPQTARAVIHGFNARGVPALYPGKPGPAPNYARRDQVAARLTDLLGQDRTWTAAQLADALRPNGIRLRARQVRRYLARLRAGYRRTASTLEHKQNRPKVARAAAVLGGLQRKAREGRLVLDYLDQCGFAPSLPGGYSWCLPGQRKRVRYEYPQGRRVNVLATYEPLGPAPRLDAVPFERTLTSDDLVAYLRGRPAVGRPRVVVLDNAPIHTSKVVKAARPELAKSGVYLYYLPAYSPELNRIEAVFKQVKHHEIPTRSYATRSDLRAAVEQGFNSYAQKLRPEPGKQLRPAAYDVTATATDAAGNTSSATAAGGLVIDATAPTATVTTTAPDPATTNPIPVTVTFSKPVTGFEAGDLVLTNAAAINFTAVDAQTYTFDLVPDGGGTVSVLVNGGAAADAAGYTSLTSGALMRTFSGPVTAVPVATTAVSPTNAATVPVTVTFSGDVTGFDASDVTVTNGTVTNFTALDGRTYTADITPTADGVVSVTVAAGAATDAGGGPTAAAQPVAVTSDRTAPTAAGPTNTGSLTFTITFSEGVTGFDASGVAVTNGTLDALTPGDGRSFTATVTSAADGTVTLTVLAGSAADAAGNPTAADALGSAVYDTTGPSPLVSSSASDPTSSTSIPFSVTFDEGVTGFDEYDLTATNGIVFNFTAVSASTYTFSIYPGAAGLVTVGLAAGVATDAAGNVNAAAAAVSRTYAYTSTDASGLVETMPDVNAAEWQTQADGLKIWDAQVGTDDAVAAGSTVEVYYTGWLASDGTEFDSNRTAASAASFALSNLIAGWQEGLVGMQEGGIRRLYIPAALGYGSGGSSSIPADADLVFEIKLVSVS
;
A
#
# COMPACT_ATOMS: atom_id res chain seq x y z
N MET A 1 -5.13 21.51 25.26
CA MET A 1 -5.20 20.31 24.41
C MET A 1 -5.57 20.80 23.01
N ILE A 2 -4.71 20.69 21.99
CA ILE A 2 -5.07 21.16 20.64
C ILE A 2 -5.86 20.03 19.99
N ARG A 3 -7.11 20.30 19.63
CA ARG A 3 -8.01 19.40 18.90
C ARG A 3 -8.60 20.13 17.71
N VAL A 4 -8.99 19.36 16.71
CA VAL A 4 -9.84 19.83 15.62
C VAL A 4 -11.25 19.39 15.98
N HIS A 5 -12.21 20.28 15.75
CA HIS A 5 -13.62 19.93 15.74
C HIS A 5 -14.12 20.25 14.35
N LEU A 6 -14.30 19.21 13.55
CA LEU A 6 -14.80 19.33 12.19
C LEU A 6 -16.33 19.49 12.24
N THR A 7 -16.86 20.42 11.46
CA THR A 7 -18.30 20.40 11.15
C THR A 7 -18.60 19.21 10.24
N VAL A 8 -19.85 18.75 10.22
CA VAL A 8 -20.29 17.64 9.36
C VAL A 8 -19.90 17.89 7.90
N ALA A 9 -20.11 19.11 7.40
CA ALA A 9 -19.72 19.49 6.05
C ALA A 9 -18.21 19.39 5.79
N THR A 10 -17.36 19.88 6.69
CA THR A 10 -15.90 19.82 6.52
C THR A 10 -15.35 18.41 6.76
N GLN A 11 -16.00 17.61 7.62
CA GLN A 11 -15.65 16.20 7.80
C GLN A 11 -15.95 15.39 6.54
N SER A 12 -17.11 15.61 5.91
CA SER A 12 -17.47 15.05 4.61
C SER A 12 -16.52 15.50 3.50
N GLU A 13 -16.14 16.77 3.47
CA GLU A 13 -15.16 17.34 2.53
C GLU A 13 -13.78 16.65 2.69
N LEU A 14 -13.29 16.49 3.92
CA LEU A 14 -12.02 15.82 4.19
C LEU A 14 -12.07 14.31 3.91
N GLN A 15 -13.20 13.65 4.16
CA GLN A 15 -13.40 12.24 3.82
C GLN A 15 -13.48 12.01 2.31
N ALA A 16 -14.09 12.93 1.56
CA ALA A 16 -14.06 12.94 0.10
C ALA A 16 -12.61 13.11 -0.39
N LEU A 17 -11.88 14.08 0.16
CA LEU A 17 -10.47 14.32 -0.18
C LEU A 17 -9.57 13.08 0.08
N ARG A 18 -9.92 12.22 1.06
CA ARG A 18 -9.18 10.98 1.37
C ARG A 18 -9.26 9.96 0.23
N ARG A 19 -10.32 10.02 -0.57
CA ARG A 19 -10.60 9.11 -1.69
C ARG A 19 -9.86 9.54 -2.96
N ASP A 20 -9.41 10.78 -3.02
CA ASP A 20 -8.62 11.29 -4.14
C ASP A 20 -7.17 10.77 -4.12
N PRO A 21 -6.51 10.67 -5.29
CA PRO A 21 -5.09 10.35 -5.40
C PRO A 21 -4.21 11.51 -4.89
N LEU A 22 -4.13 11.65 -3.57
CA LEU A 22 -3.33 12.67 -2.91
C LEU A 22 -1.84 12.29 -2.83
N PRO A 23 -0.91 13.25 -2.94
CA PRO A 23 0.48 13.03 -2.60
C PRO A 23 0.61 12.48 -1.17
N PRO A 24 1.53 11.53 -0.89
CA PRO A 24 1.61 10.86 0.41
C PRO A 24 1.61 11.81 1.62
N ARG A 25 2.33 12.93 1.52
CA ARG A 25 2.38 13.96 2.58
C ARG A 25 1.05 14.67 2.83
N VAL A 26 0.21 14.84 1.82
CA VAL A 26 -1.10 15.47 1.95
C VAL A 26 -2.07 14.48 2.58
N ARG A 27 -2.01 13.20 2.18
CA ARG A 27 -2.76 12.09 2.79
C ARG A 27 -2.43 11.92 4.27
N ASP A 28 -1.16 11.91 4.65
CA ASP A 28 -0.75 11.78 6.06
C ASP A 28 -1.27 12.96 6.91
N ARG A 29 -1.25 14.18 6.36
CA ARG A 29 -1.74 15.38 7.05
C ARG A 29 -3.26 15.38 7.19
N LEU A 30 -3.97 14.94 6.16
CA LEU A 30 -5.40 14.72 6.18
C LEU A 30 -5.78 13.73 7.29
N GLU A 31 -5.07 12.60 7.36
CA GLU A 31 -5.29 11.58 8.38
C GLU A 31 -5.02 12.12 9.80
N MET A 32 -4.00 12.95 9.98
CA MET A 32 -3.75 13.62 11.27
C MET A 32 -4.92 14.50 11.73
N VAL A 33 -5.59 15.18 10.79
CA VAL A 33 -6.74 16.04 11.09
C VAL A 33 -7.96 15.19 11.43
N LEU A 34 -8.25 14.16 10.64
CA LEU A 34 -9.37 13.23 10.88
C LEU A 34 -9.21 12.47 12.21
N LEU A 35 -8.00 11.99 12.53
CA LEU A 35 -7.75 11.32 13.81
C LEU A 35 -7.83 12.28 15.01
N SER A 36 -7.43 13.53 14.82
CA SER A 36 -7.57 14.56 15.85
C SER A 36 -9.03 14.90 16.14
N ASP A 37 -9.87 14.94 15.10
CA ASP A 37 -11.33 15.09 15.21
C ASP A 37 -11.98 13.88 15.90
N ALA A 38 -11.52 12.66 15.59
CA ALA A 38 -11.87 11.43 16.31
C ALA A 38 -11.33 11.37 17.77
N GLY A 39 -10.76 12.46 18.29
CA GLY A 39 -10.39 12.63 19.69
C GLY A 39 -8.98 12.15 20.05
N TRP A 40 -8.18 11.68 19.07
CA TRP A 40 -6.83 11.19 19.34
C TRP A 40 -5.89 12.35 19.70
N SER A 41 -5.01 12.11 20.67
CA SER A 41 -4.01 13.11 21.05
C SER A 41 -2.88 13.17 20.01
N PRO A 42 -2.24 14.34 19.78
CA PRO A 42 -1.14 14.46 18.81
C PRO A 42 0.01 13.44 19.00
N PRO A 43 0.42 13.07 20.23
CA PRO A 43 1.40 11.99 20.43
C PRO A 43 0.91 10.60 19.99
N ARG A 44 -0.39 10.29 20.13
CA ARG A 44 -0.98 9.02 19.71
C ARG A 44 -1.08 8.93 18.19
N ILE A 45 -1.52 10.01 17.55
CA ILE A 45 -1.57 10.14 16.08
C ILE A 45 -0.16 9.97 15.49
N ALA A 46 0.81 10.65 16.07
CA ALA A 46 2.19 10.60 15.62
C ALA A 46 2.79 9.18 15.71
N ARG A 47 2.48 8.43 16.76
CA ARG A 47 2.89 7.02 16.87
C ARG A 47 2.22 6.13 15.81
N HIS A 48 0.94 6.34 15.52
CA HIS A 48 0.19 5.56 14.53
C HIS A 48 0.73 5.77 13.10
N LEU A 49 1.09 7.00 12.76
CA LEU A 49 1.62 7.37 11.44
C LEU A 49 3.15 7.35 11.36
N GLY A 50 3.85 6.93 12.41
CA GLY A 50 5.31 6.86 12.44
C GLY A 50 6.03 8.21 12.30
N CYS A 51 5.45 9.31 12.80
CA CYS A 51 6.01 10.66 12.70
C CYS A 51 6.26 11.32 14.07
N ASP A 52 6.83 12.53 14.10
CA ASP A 52 7.10 13.27 15.33
C ASP A 52 5.82 13.96 15.88
N PRO A 53 5.51 13.89 17.20
CA PRO A 53 4.34 14.55 17.80
C PRO A 53 4.21 16.04 17.54
N GLN A 54 5.30 16.75 17.29
CA GLN A 54 5.31 18.17 16.93
C GLN A 54 4.79 18.40 15.51
N THR A 55 4.95 17.41 14.61
CA THR A 55 4.39 17.42 13.24
C THR A 55 2.87 17.35 13.27
N ALA A 56 2.30 16.39 14.00
CA ALA A 56 0.84 16.30 14.17
C ALA A 56 0.25 17.59 14.78
N ARG A 57 0.89 18.17 15.80
CA ARG A 57 0.46 19.46 16.39
C ARG A 57 0.48 20.61 15.38
N ALA A 58 1.53 20.72 14.57
CA ALA A 58 1.67 21.78 13.58
C ALA A 58 0.62 21.66 12.47
N VAL A 59 0.31 20.44 12.04
CA VAL A 59 -0.72 20.16 11.02
C VAL A 59 -2.10 20.52 11.54
N ILE A 60 -2.46 20.06 12.74
CA ILE A 60 -3.73 20.37 13.42
C ILE A 60 -3.90 21.89 13.59
N HIS A 61 -2.86 22.57 14.08
CA HIS A 61 -2.90 24.02 14.27
C HIS A 61 -2.98 24.77 12.92
N GLY A 62 -2.29 24.29 11.89
CA GLY A 62 -2.35 24.86 10.55
C GLY A 62 -3.74 24.71 9.93
N PHE A 63 -4.37 23.54 10.13
CA PHE A 63 -5.73 23.25 9.67
C PHE A 63 -6.75 24.13 10.39
N ASN A 64 -6.70 24.23 11.73
CA ASN A 64 -7.61 25.11 12.48
C ASN A 64 -7.51 26.58 12.04
N ALA A 65 -6.35 27.03 11.57
CA ALA A 65 -6.14 28.41 11.13
C ALA A 65 -6.52 28.68 9.66
N ARG A 66 -6.47 27.67 8.77
CA ARG A 66 -6.59 27.87 7.31
C ARG A 66 -7.44 26.84 6.56
N GLY A 67 -8.02 25.85 7.24
CA GLY A 67 -8.83 24.80 6.64
C GLY A 67 -8.06 23.84 5.71
N VAL A 68 -8.77 23.25 4.76
CA VAL A 68 -8.25 22.28 3.76
C VAL A 68 -6.97 22.75 3.04
N PRO A 69 -6.80 24.03 2.66
CA PRO A 69 -5.54 24.53 2.09
C PRO A 69 -4.28 24.26 2.92
N ALA A 70 -4.39 24.08 4.24
CA ALA A 70 -3.26 23.78 5.12
C ALA A 70 -2.70 22.36 4.94
N LEU A 71 -3.47 21.44 4.35
CA LEU A 71 -3.07 20.06 4.10
C LEU A 71 -1.99 19.99 3.01
N TYR A 72 -2.07 20.88 2.03
CA TYR A 72 -1.11 20.97 0.94
C TYR A 72 0.21 21.62 1.40
N PRO A 73 1.37 21.10 0.99
CA PRO A 73 2.63 21.82 1.19
C PRO A 73 2.53 23.17 0.48
N GLY A 74 2.88 24.25 1.18
CA GLY A 74 2.93 25.58 0.56
C GLY A 74 3.83 25.57 -0.67
N LYS A 75 3.60 26.52 -1.60
CA LYS A 75 4.38 26.70 -2.83
C LYS A 75 5.87 26.44 -2.54
N PRO A 76 6.59 25.67 -3.40
CA PRO A 76 8.02 25.54 -3.29
C PRO A 76 8.61 26.94 -3.08
N GLY A 77 9.46 27.08 -2.07
CA GLY A 77 10.10 28.37 -1.81
C GLY A 77 10.75 28.91 -3.09
N PRO A 78 10.98 30.23 -3.16
CA PRO A 78 11.54 30.87 -4.35
C PRO A 78 12.76 30.10 -4.86
N ALA A 79 12.89 30.04 -6.20
CA ALA A 79 14.02 29.41 -6.84
C ALA A 79 15.31 29.85 -6.14
N PRO A 80 16.21 28.91 -5.81
CA PRO A 80 17.38 29.28 -5.05
C PRO A 80 18.15 30.36 -5.77
N ASN A 81 18.55 31.41 -5.05
CA ASN A 81 19.32 32.50 -5.66
C ASN A 81 20.69 31.96 -6.12
N TYR A 82 20.78 31.61 -7.41
CA TYR A 82 21.96 31.02 -8.03
C TYR A 82 23.13 32.00 -8.02
N ALA A 83 22.89 33.29 -8.30
CA ALA A 83 23.90 34.33 -8.21
C ALA A 83 24.53 34.43 -6.81
N ARG A 84 23.71 34.39 -5.75
CA ARG A 84 24.20 34.36 -4.36
C ARG A 84 24.95 33.06 -4.07
N ARG A 85 24.52 31.93 -4.62
CA ARG A 85 25.21 30.65 -4.43
C ARG A 85 26.60 30.68 -5.05
N ASP A 86 26.73 31.20 -6.27
CA ASP A 86 27.99 31.29 -6.99
C ASP A 86 28.93 32.28 -6.30
N GLN A 87 28.41 33.41 -5.83
CA GLN A 87 29.16 34.37 -5.03
C GLN A 87 29.71 33.75 -3.74
N VAL A 88 28.90 32.98 -3.00
CA VAL A 88 29.34 32.27 -1.79
C VAL A 88 30.37 31.19 -2.13
N ALA A 89 30.15 30.43 -3.21
CA ALA A 89 31.05 29.38 -3.66
C ALA A 89 32.43 29.94 -4.02
N ALA A 90 32.49 31.00 -4.83
CA ALA A 90 33.73 31.67 -5.19
C ALA A 90 34.53 32.14 -3.96
N ARG A 91 33.87 32.79 -3.00
CA ARG A 91 34.53 33.25 -1.77
C ARG A 91 35.00 32.13 -0.86
N LEU A 92 34.25 31.04 -0.76
CA LEU A 92 34.70 29.87 -0.03
C LEU A 92 35.93 29.25 -0.71
N THR A 93 35.97 29.20 -2.03
CA THR A 93 37.16 28.74 -2.78
C THR A 93 38.37 29.63 -2.49
N ASP A 94 38.22 30.96 -2.52
CA ASP A 94 39.30 31.89 -2.17
C ASP A 94 39.84 31.64 -0.75
N LEU A 95 38.94 31.47 0.23
CA LEU A 95 39.31 31.22 1.63
C LEU A 95 40.00 29.87 1.80
N LEU A 96 39.51 28.82 1.13
CA LEU A 96 40.09 27.48 1.17
C LEU A 96 41.44 27.38 0.45
N GLY A 97 41.75 28.31 -0.47
CA GLY A 97 43.04 28.40 -1.14
C GLY A 97 44.16 29.01 -0.28
N GLN A 98 43.84 29.55 0.90
CA GLN A 98 44.84 30.09 1.81
C GLN A 98 45.63 28.98 2.51
N ASP A 99 46.90 29.25 2.85
CA ASP A 99 47.76 28.32 3.61
C ASP A 99 47.40 28.29 5.11
N ARG A 100 46.14 27.93 5.39
CA ARG A 100 45.61 27.72 6.73
C ARG A 100 44.42 26.79 6.70
N THR A 101 44.09 26.23 7.85
CA THR A 101 42.84 25.49 8.02
C THR A 101 41.74 26.37 8.56
N TRP A 102 40.51 26.03 8.18
CA TRP A 102 39.33 26.76 8.57
C TRP A 102 38.30 25.85 9.21
N THR A 103 37.73 26.29 10.32
CA THR A 103 36.47 25.71 10.80
C THR A 103 35.28 26.32 10.05
N ALA A 104 34.17 25.59 9.96
CA ALA A 104 32.95 26.12 9.34
C ALA A 104 32.42 27.39 10.04
N ALA A 105 32.71 27.58 11.33
CA ALA A 105 32.38 28.81 12.06
C ALA A 105 33.29 29.96 11.65
N GLN A 106 34.61 29.73 11.54
CA GLN A 106 35.56 30.75 11.07
C GLN A 106 35.27 31.17 9.62
N LEU A 107 34.90 30.23 8.74
CA LEU A 107 34.47 30.57 7.37
C LEU A 107 33.19 31.40 7.37
N ALA A 108 32.23 31.06 8.24
CA ALA A 108 31.01 31.84 8.40
C ALA A 108 31.32 33.29 8.82
N ASP A 109 32.27 33.47 9.74
CA ASP A 109 32.69 34.81 10.19
C ASP A 109 33.50 35.56 9.13
N ALA A 110 34.39 34.86 8.40
CA ALA A 110 35.18 35.44 7.32
C ALA A 110 34.35 35.91 6.11
N LEU A 111 33.15 35.33 5.92
CA LEU A 111 32.22 35.75 4.87
C LEU A 111 31.41 37.01 5.23
N ARG A 112 31.33 37.39 6.52
CA ARG A 112 30.49 38.52 6.99
C ARG A 112 30.87 39.87 6.39
N PRO A 113 32.17 40.25 6.28
CA PRO A 113 32.56 41.54 5.71
C PRO A 113 32.11 41.71 4.25
N ASN A 114 31.95 40.62 3.50
CA ASN A 114 31.46 40.62 2.13
C ASN A 114 29.93 40.63 2.02
N GLY A 115 29.22 40.95 3.11
CA GLY A 115 27.75 40.94 3.16
C GLY A 115 27.14 39.54 3.22
N ILE A 116 27.94 38.48 3.26
CA ILE A 116 27.47 37.09 3.29
C ILE A 116 27.36 36.64 4.75
N ARG A 117 26.15 36.73 5.30
CA ARG A 117 25.83 36.21 6.64
C ARG A 117 25.32 34.78 6.56
N LEU A 118 26.15 33.80 6.92
CA LEU A 118 25.81 32.38 6.97
C LEU A 118 26.14 31.78 8.34
N ARG A 119 25.38 30.77 8.77
CA ARG A 119 25.71 29.95 9.95
C ARG A 119 26.68 28.84 9.55
N ALA A 120 27.47 28.33 10.49
CA ALA A 120 28.42 27.23 10.25
C ALA A 120 27.78 26.00 9.56
N ARG A 121 26.53 25.66 9.90
CA ARG A 121 25.78 24.57 9.23
C ARG A 121 25.52 24.86 7.74
N GLN A 122 25.24 26.11 7.39
CA GLN A 122 25.02 26.52 6.00
C GLN A 122 26.33 26.47 5.22
N VAL A 123 27.43 26.92 5.82
CA VAL A 123 28.77 26.80 5.22
C VAL A 123 29.11 25.34 4.91
N ARG A 124 28.86 24.40 5.83
CA ARG A 124 29.08 22.96 5.58
C ARG A 124 28.33 22.44 4.35
N ARG A 125 27.12 22.94 4.09
CA ARG A 125 26.35 22.57 2.87
C ARG A 125 27.03 23.08 1.60
N TYR A 126 27.55 24.31 1.63
CA TYR A 126 28.31 24.85 0.50
C TYR A 126 29.64 24.10 0.29
N LEU A 127 30.36 23.76 1.37
CA LEU A 127 31.58 22.96 1.30
C LEU A 127 31.35 21.58 0.69
N ALA A 128 30.26 20.89 1.07
CA ALA A 128 29.88 19.61 0.48
C ALA A 128 29.62 19.73 -1.03
N ARG A 129 28.96 20.82 -1.46
CA ARG A 129 28.70 21.09 -2.88
C ARG A 129 29.98 21.39 -3.66
N LEU A 130 30.94 22.07 -3.03
CA LEU A 130 32.29 22.30 -3.56
C LEU A 130 33.17 21.03 -3.56
N ARG A 131 32.67 19.91 -3.02
CA ARG A 131 33.46 18.68 -2.78
C ARG A 131 34.74 18.94 -1.97
N ALA A 132 34.70 19.96 -1.10
CA ALA A 132 35.82 20.29 -0.24
C ALA A 132 36.07 19.15 0.77
N GLY A 133 37.26 18.56 0.71
CA GLY A 133 37.65 17.46 1.58
C GLY A 133 37.92 17.93 3.01
N TYR A 134 37.69 17.04 3.98
CA TYR A 134 38.15 17.24 5.35
C TYR A 134 39.59 16.74 5.48
N ARG A 135 40.49 17.59 5.98
CA ARG A 135 41.82 17.16 6.45
C ARG A 135 41.92 17.41 7.94
N ARG A 136 42.33 16.38 8.68
CA ARG A 136 42.71 16.53 10.09
C ARG A 136 44.03 17.28 10.13
N THR A 137 44.11 18.36 10.91
CA THR A 137 45.36 19.08 11.15
C THR A 137 46.36 18.15 11.83
N ALA A 138 47.50 17.89 11.17
CA ALA A 138 48.60 17.19 11.80
C ALA A 138 49.27 18.13 12.81
N SER A 139 49.43 17.68 14.06
CA SER A 139 50.24 18.40 15.02
C SER A 139 51.71 18.18 14.66
N THR A 140 52.37 19.18 14.09
CA THR A 140 53.79 19.12 13.75
C THR A 140 54.62 19.93 14.75
N LEU A 141 55.82 19.43 15.06
CA LEU A 141 56.81 20.15 15.87
C LEU A 141 57.69 21.06 15.03
N GLU A 142 57.41 21.16 13.72
CA GLU A 142 58.22 21.90 12.75
C GLU A 142 58.43 23.37 13.14
N HIS A 143 57.42 24.01 13.73
CA HIS A 143 57.51 25.38 14.23
C HIS A 143 58.52 25.58 15.36
N LYS A 144 58.91 24.51 16.07
CA LYS A 144 59.95 24.53 17.12
C LYS A 144 61.33 24.13 16.59
N GLN A 145 61.41 23.69 15.33
CA GLN A 145 62.66 23.23 14.73
C GLN A 145 63.55 24.40 14.33
N ASN A 146 64.86 24.21 14.53
CA ASN A 146 65.85 25.03 13.84
C ASN A 146 66.08 24.44 12.44
N ARG A 147 65.32 24.91 11.45
CA ARG A 147 65.31 24.38 10.07
C ARG A 147 66.71 24.20 9.46
N PRO A 148 67.65 25.16 9.56
CA PRO A 148 69.03 24.95 9.08
C PRO A 148 69.74 23.76 9.73
N LYS A 149 69.59 23.57 11.05
CA LYS A 149 70.19 22.42 11.75
C LYS A 149 69.55 21.09 11.31
N VAL A 150 68.24 21.06 11.11
CA VAL A 150 67.51 19.87 10.61
C VAL A 150 67.96 19.52 9.21
N ALA A 151 68.05 20.50 8.30
CA ALA A 151 68.52 20.28 6.92
C ALA A 151 69.95 19.72 6.89
N ARG A 152 70.86 20.28 7.71
CA ARG A 152 72.24 19.77 7.83
C ARG A 152 72.26 18.34 8.38
N ALA A 153 71.47 18.04 9.41
CA ALA A 153 71.39 16.70 9.97
C ALA A 153 70.83 15.69 8.98
N ALA A 154 69.80 16.06 8.20
CA ALA A 154 69.26 15.23 7.14
C ALA A 154 70.30 14.92 6.05
N ALA A 155 71.12 15.90 5.65
CA ALA A 155 72.21 15.70 4.70
C ALA A 155 73.28 14.73 5.23
N VAL A 156 73.70 14.88 6.49
CA VAL A 156 74.65 13.96 7.15
C VAL A 156 74.07 12.56 7.25
N LEU A 157 72.81 12.44 7.69
CA LEU A 157 72.12 11.16 7.80
C LEU A 157 71.97 10.47 6.44
N GLY A 158 71.69 11.23 5.37
CA GLY A 158 71.67 10.69 4.01
C GLY A 158 73.03 10.10 3.59
N GLY A 159 74.14 10.75 3.99
CA GLY A 159 75.49 10.22 3.81
C GLY A 159 75.72 8.91 4.59
N LEU A 160 75.28 8.85 5.84
CA LEU A 160 75.37 7.65 6.68
C LEU A 160 74.51 6.50 6.14
N GLN A 161 73.28 6.79 5.70
CA GLN A 161 72.37 5.82 5.10
C GLN A 161 72.96 5.19 3.83
N ARG A 162 73.61 6.00 2.98
CA ARG A 162 74.33 5.48 1.80
C ARG A 162 75.47 4.54 2.19
N LYS A 163 76.31 4.92 3.15
CA LYS A 163 77.38 4.05 3.67
C LYS A 163 76.85 2.75 4.28
N ALA A 164 75.68 2.80 4.94
CA ALA A 164 75.02 1.61 5.48
C ALA A 164 74.57 0.64 4.38
N ARG A 165 73.96 1.16 3.31
CA ARG A 165 73.55 0.37 2.13
C ARG A 165 74.74 -0.26 1.41
N GLU A 166 75.88 0.44 1.35
CA GLU A 166 77.15 -0.07 0.83
C GLU A 166 77.82 -1.10 1.78
N GLY A 167 77.20 -1.42 2.92
CA GLY A 167 77.72 -2.37 3.90
C GLY A 167 78.91 -1.87 4.72
N ARG A 168 79.28 -0.58 4.60
CA ARG A 168 80.47 0.02 5.24
C ARG A 168 80.29 0.36 6.71
N LEU A 169 79.04 0.44 7.18
CA LEU A 169 78.69 0.64 8.58
C LEU A 169 77.33 0.02 8.89
N VAL A 170 77.05 -0.20 10.17
CA VAL A 170 75.69 -0.46 10.68
C VAL A 170 75.08 0.88 11.10
N LEU A 171 73.86 1.18 10.65
CA LEU A 171 73.14 2.38 11.04
C LEU A 171 71.87 2.02 11.81
N ASP A 172 71.93 2.18 13.13
CA ASP A 172 70.80 1.94 14.01
C ASP A 172 70.07 3.24 14.31
N TYR A 173 68.75 3.17 14.38
CA TYR A 173 67.89 4.20 14.96
C TYR A 173 67.48 3.72 16.33
N LEU A 174 67.88 4.44 17.39
CA LEU A 174 67.59 4.11 18.77
C LEU A 174 66.63 5.12 19.36
N ASP A 175 65.64 4.62 20.09
CA ASP A 175 64.80 5.43 20.96
C ASP A 175 64.11 4.57 22.01
N GLN A 176 63.46 5.24 22.96
CA GLN A 176 62.58 4.65 23.95
C GLN A 176 61.11 4.95 23.65
N CYS A 177 60.22 4.02 23.97
CA CYS A 177 58.80 4.34 24.01
C CYS A 177 58.07 3.63 25.14
N GLY A 178 57.05 4.28 25.69
CA GLY A 178 56.19 3.69 26.72
C GLY A 178 54.85 3.21 26.17
N PHE A 179 54.41 2.06 26.65
CA PHE A 179 53.12 1.43 26.41
C PHE A 179 52.27 1.58 27.67
N ALA A 180 51.05 2.08 27.50
CA ALA A 180 50.07 2.22 28.56
C ALA A 180 49.11 1.01 28.56
N PRO A 181 48.50 0.67 29.70
CA PRO A 181 47.48 -0.39 29.79
C PRO A 181 46.33 -0.21 28.80
N SER A 182 45.94 1.03 28.52
CA SER A 182 45.08 1.37 27.39
C SER A 182 45.91 1.88 26.22
N LEU A 183 46.01 1.08 25.17
CA LEU A 183 46.69 1.44 23.92
C LEU A 183 45.83 2.39 23.07
N PRO A 184 46.45 3.21 22.21
CA PRO A 184 45.70 4.04 21.28
C PRO A 184 44.79 3.19 20.40
N GLY A 185 43.56 3.67 20.20
CA GLY A 185 42.62 3.03 19.28
C GLY A 185 43.11 3.14 17.84
N GLY A 186 43.14 2.01 17.13
CA GLY A 186 43.26 1.99 15.67
C GLY A 186 41.94 2.33 14.97
N TYR A 187 41.88 2.12 13.66
CA TYR A 187 40.60 2.17 12.93
C TYR A 187 39.71 1.00 13.36
N SER A 188 38.43 1.28 13.60
CA SER A 188 37.43 0.27 13.94
C SER A 188 36.11 0.63 13.28
N TRP A 189 35.36 -0.39 12.87
CA TRP A 189 34.05 -0.25 12.24
C TRP A 189 32.96 -0.54 13.26
N CYS A 190 31.91 0.29 13.28
CA CYS A 190 30.73 0.09 14.12
C CYS A 190 29.49 0.62 13.42
N LEU A 191 28.32 0.07 13.76
CA LEU A 191 27.05 0.52 13.18
C LEU A 191 26.78 1.99 13.52
N PRO A 192 26.12 2.76 12.63
CA PRO A 192 25.72 4.14 12.92
C PRO A 192 24.98 4.26 14.26
N GLY A 193 25.41 5.19 15.12
CA GLY A 193 24.85 5.38 16.46
C GLY A 193 25.44 4.47 17.54
N GLN A 194 26.16 3.40 17.16
CA GLN A 194 26.96 2.63 18.10
C GLN A 194 28.33 3.27 18.32
N ARG A 195 28.88 3.08 19.52
CA ARG A 195 30.23 3.51 19.86
C ARG A 195 30.98 2.35 20.49
N LYS A 196 31.99 1.82 19.79
CA LYS A 196 32.93 0.88 20.39
C LYS A 196 33.68 1.61 21.51
N ARG A 197 33.69 1.01 22.69
CA ARG A 197 34.38 1.53 23.86
C ARG A 197 35.59 0.66 24.11
N VAL A 198 36.76 1.28 24.12
CA VAL A 198 37.96 0.66 24.70
C VAL A 198 37.91 0.99 26.18
N ARG A 199 37.97 -0.04 27.02
CA ARG A 199 38.07 0.15 28.47
C ARG A 199 39.32 0.99 28.77
N TYR A 200 39.13 2.04 29.56
CA TYR A 200 40.22 2.88 30.01
C TYR A 200 40.81 2.30 31.30
N GLU A 201 42.10 2.04 31.28
CA GLU A 201 42.89 1.51 32.37
C GLU A 201 43.92 2.57 32.76
N TYR A 202 43.90 2.95 34.03
CA TYR A 202 44.72 4.05 34.52
C TYR A 202 46.21 3.71 34.39
N PRO A 203 47.04 4.58 33.77
CA PRO A 203 48.41 4.22 33.41
C PRO A 203 49.40 4.21 34.58
N GLN A 204 49.06 4.82 35.72
CA GLN A 204 49.97 4.99 36.84
C GLN A 204 50.45 3.63 37.39
N GLY A 205 51.76 3.45 37.50
CA GLY A 205 52.39 2.20 37.98
C GLY A 205 52.33 0.99 37.02
N ARG A 206 51.62 1.11 35.89
CA ARG A 206 51.28 -0.05 35.03
C ARG A 206 51.83 0.05 33.60
N ARG A 207 52.64 1.06 33.30
CA ARG A 207 53.27 1.21 31.97
C ARG A 207 54.41 0.21 31.79
N VAL A 208 54.62 -0.21 30.55
CA VAL A 208 55.81 -0.94 30.11
C VAL A 208 56.61 -0.01 29.20
N ASN A 209 57.87 0.26 29.55
CA ASN A 209 58.77 1.05 28.72
C ASN A 209 59.63 0.12 27.87
N VAL A 210 59.98 0.51 26.66
CA VAL A 210 60.82 -0.28 25.76
C VAL A 210 61.97 0.57 25.30
N LEU A 211 63.18 0.00 25.34
CA LEU A 211 64.36 0.53 24.66
C LEU A 211 64.63 -0.35 23.44
N ALA A 212 64.72 0.27 22.26
CA ALA A 212 64.84 -0.48 21.02
C ALA A 212 65.80 0.16 20.01
N THR A 213 66.36 -0.68 19.14
CA THR A 213 67.17 -0.30 17.97
C THR A 213 66.58 -0.89 16.71
N TYR A 214 66.51 -0.08 15.67
CA TYR A 214 66.06 -0.49 14.33
C TYR A 214 67.16 -0.24 13.29
N GLU A 215 67.60 -1.31 12.63
CA GLU A 215 68.57 -1.30 11.52
C GLU A 215 67.82 -1.55 10.19
N PRO A 216 67.36 -0.51 9.47
CA PRO A 216 66.58 -0.69 8.24
C PRO A 216 67.38 -1.05 6.99
N LEU A 217 68.70 -0.86 7.00
CA LEU A 217 69.53 -0.81 5.78
C LEU A 217 70.53 -1.96 5.66
N GLY A 218 70.49 -2.94 6.57
CA GLY A 218 71.30 -4.14 6.49
C GLY A 218 70.78 -5.15 5.45
N PRO A 219 71.49 -6.27 5.23
CA PRO A 219 71.06 -7.36 4.33
C PRO A 219 69.66 -7.91 4.66
N ALA A 220 69.32 -7.88 5.95
CA ALA A 220 67.98 -8.07 6.48
C ALA A 220 67.72 -6.93 7.47
N PRO A 221 66.55 -6.27 7.43
CA PRO A 221 66.18 -5.33 8.46
C PRO A 221 66.16 -6.01 9.84
N ARG A 222 66.76 -5.37 10.85
CA ARG A 222 66.80 -5.89 12.22
C ARG A 222 66.11 -4.96 13.19
N LEU A 223 65.39 -5.55 14.13
CA LEU A 223 64.70 -4.86 15.20
C LEU A 223 64.94 -5.59 16.50
N ASP A 224 65.60 -4.92 17.44
CA ASP A 224 65.83 -5.43 18.79
C ASP A 224 65.12 -4.52 19.79
N ALA A 225 64.35 -5.11 20.70
CA ALA A 225 63.59 -4.38 21.70
C ALA A 225 63.72 -5.07 23.06
N VAL A 226 63.92 -4.29 24.12
CA VAL A 226 63.98 -4.78 25.50
C VAL A 226 62.93 -4.03 26.32
N PRO A 227 61.93 -4.72 26.89
CA PRO A 227 60.92 -4.11 27.72
C PRO A 227 61.35 -4.02 29.20
N PHE A 228 60.85 -2.99 29.87
CA PHE A 228 61.11 -2.64 31.24
C PHE A 228 59.81 -2.29 31.95
N GLU A 229 59.60 -2.93 33.09
CA GLU A 229 58.52 -2.62 34.03
C GLU A 229 58.96 -1.56 35.05
N ARG A 230 59.74 -0.59 34.60
CA ARG A 230 60.12 0.59 35.39
C ARG A 230 60.52 1.72 34.47
N THR A 231 60.76 2.89 35.05
CA THR A 231 61.38 4.00 34.33
C THR A 231 62.79 3.60 33.87
N LEU A 232 63.11 3.94 32.62
CA LEU A 232 64.43 3.73 32.02
C LEU A 232 65.43 4.75 32.57
N THR A 233 66.65 4.32 32.80
CA THR A 233 67.77 5.14 33.29
C THR A 233 68.90 5.21 32.26
N SER A 234 69.80 6.19 32.41
CA SER A 234 70.97 6.26 31.52
C SER A 234 71.90 5.05 31.64
N ASP A 235 71.93 4.39 32.80
CA ASP A 235 72.69 3.15 32.98
C ASP A 235 72.09 2.00 32.17
N ASP A 236 70.76 1.89 32.10
CA ASP A 236 70.09 0.90 31.24
C ASP A 236 70.45 1.11 29.77
N LEU A 237 70.48 2.37 29.32
CA LEU A 237 70.89 2.70 27.95
C LEU A 237 72.35 2.32 27.68
N VAL A 238 73.26 2.67 28.59
CA VAL A 238 74.68 2.34 28.41
C VAL A 238 74.88 0.83 28.43
N ALA A 239 74.23 0.09 29.34
CA ALA A 239 74.26 -1.36 29.38
C ALA A 239 73.72 -1.97 28.07
N TYR A 240 72.61 -1.44 27.56
CA TYR A 240 72.02 -1.85 26.29
C TYR A 240 72.97 -1.63 25.10
N LEU A 241 73.69 -0.50 25.06
CA LEU A 241 74.68 -0.21 24.01
C LEU A 241 75.94 -1.07 24.15
N ARG A 242 76.42 -1.33 25.37
CA ARG A 242 77.57 -2.21 25.64
C ARG A 242 77.33 -3.64 25.16
N GLY A 243 76.09 -4.13 25.29
CA GLY A 243 75.69 -5.44 24.76
C GLY A 243 75.66 -5.53 23.23
N ARG A 244 75.99 -4.45 22.50
CA ARG A 244 75.93 -4.36 21.03
C ARG A 244 77.21 -3.78 20.43
N PRO A 245 78.39 -4.39 20.67
CA PRO A 245 79.63 -3.91 20.07
C PRO A 245 79.57 -3.97 18.53
N ALA A 246 80.43 -3.21 17.87
CA ALA A 246 80.63 -3.33 16.44
C ALA A 246 81.26 -4.69 16.10
N VAL A 247 80.71 -5.36 15.10
CA VAL A 247 81.25 -6.63 14.58
C VAL A 247 81.59 -6.42 13.11
N GLY A 248 82.88 -6.44 12.77
CA GLY A 248 83.42 -6.29 11.41
C GLY A 248 83.32 -4.89 10.79
N ARG A 249 82.36 -4.06 11.20
CA ARG A 249 82.16 -2.70 10.69
C ARG A 249 81.65 -1.74 11.77
N PRO A 250 81.97 -0.43 11.71
CA PRO A 250 81.51 0.55 12.70
C PRO A 250 79.99 0.58 12.81
N ARG A 251 79.48 0.74 14.04
CA ARG A 251 78.05 0.90 14.33
C ARG A 251 77.79 2.36 14.68
N VAL A 252 76.98 3.04 13.88
CA VAL A 252 76.52 4.39 14.16
C VAL A 252 75.09 4.32 14.67
N VAL A 253 74.87 4.75 15.91
CA VAL A 253 73.56 4.79 16.55
C VAL A 253 73.05 6.23 16.46
N VAL A 254 71.89 6.39 15.83
CA VAL A 254 71.15 7.65 15.70
C VAL A 254 70.18 7.76 16.86
N LEU A 255 70.25 8.86 17.61
CA LEU A 255 69.42 9.11 18.78
C LEU A 255 69.02 10.58 18.87
N ASP A 256 67.95 10.86 19.60
CA ASP A 256 67.53 12.23 19.90
C ASP A 256 68.32 12.83 21.09
N ASN A 257 67.95 14.04 21.51
CA ASN A 257 68.58 14.73 22.65
C ASN A 257 67.84 14.51 23.98
N ALA A 258 67.17 13.37 24.18
CA ALA A 258 66.54 13.08 25.47
C ALA A 258 67.55 13.15 26.64
N PRO A 259 67.12 13.53 27.85
CA PRO A 259 68.01 13.60 29.01
C PRO A 259 68.76 12.29 29.29
N ILE A 260 68.09 11.15 29.07
CA ILE A 260 68.67 9.81 29.20
C ILE A 260 69.83 9.57 28.21
N HIS A 261 69.80 10.18 27.02
CA HIS A 261 70.83 10.07 25.97
C HIS A 261 72.03 11.02 26.15
N THR A 262 71.82 12.14 26.85
CA THR A 262 72.79 13.24 26.95
C THR A 262 73.35 13.44 28.37
N SER A 263 73.00 12.55 29.29
CA SER A 263 73.43 12.58 30.68
C SER A 263 74.95 12.46 30.83
N LYS A 264 75.45 12.78 32.03
CA LYS A 264 76.87 12.62 32.37
C LYS A 264 77.34 11.18 32.21
N VAL A 265 76.49 10.21 32.58
CA VAL A 265 76.77 8.77 32.45
C VAL A 265 77.03 8.38 31.00
N VAL A 266 76.14 8.78 30.07
CA VAL A 266 76.31 8.45 28.64
C VAL A 266 77.54 9.15 28.07
N LYS A 267 77.77 10.43 28.42
CA LYS A 267 78.96 11.18 27.99
C LYS A 267 80.25 10.51 28.45
N ALA A 268 80.31 10.03 29.69
CA ALA A 268 81.45 9.32 30.24
C ALA A 268 81.69 7.96 29.55
N ALA A 269 80.64 7.27 29.12
CA ALA A 269 80.74 6.00 28.41
C ALA A 269 81.16 6.13 26.92
N ARG A 270 81.09 7.32 26.31
CA ARG A 270 81.38 7.51 24.87
C ARG A 270 82.75 7.01 24.43
N PRO A 271 83.88 7.29 25.14
CA PRO A 271 85.19 6.81 24.71
C PRO A 271 85.28 5.27 24.74
N GLU A 272 84.65 4.64 25.73
CA GLU A 272 84.56 3.18 25.85
C GLU A 272 83.73 2.58 24.69
N LEU A 273 82.56 3.15 24.41
CA LEU A 273 81.71 2.75 23.29
C LEU A 273 82.41 2.94 21.94
N ALA A 274 83.16 4.03 21.77
CA ALA A 274 83.94 4.26 20.55
C ALA A 274 85.05 3.21 20.37
N LYS A 275 85.70 2.77 21.46
CA LYS A 275 86.68 1.66 21.43
C LYS A 275 86.02 0.34 21.02
N SER A 276 84.76 0.11 21.37
CA SER A 276 83.98 -1.04 20.90
C SER A 276 83.33 -0.80 19.51
N GLY A 277 83.69 0.29 18.82
CA GLY A 277 83.24 0.63 17.48
C GLY A 277 81.81 1.18 17.38
N VAL A 278 81.21 1.57 18.51
CA VAL A 278 79.87 2.17 18.60
C VAL A 278 79.99 3.70 18.69
N TYR A 279 79.44 4.39 17.70
CA TYR A 279 79.48 5.85 17.56
C TYR A 279 78.07 6.43 17.69
N LEU A 280 77.92 7.47 18.51
CA LEU A 280 76.63 8.11 18.76
C LEU A 280 76.45 9.36 17.88
N TYR A 281 75.36 9.40 17.12
CA TYR A 281 74.96 10.55 16.31
C TYR A 281 73.66 11.15 16.85
N TYR A 282 73.73 12.41 17.29
CA TYR A 282 72.62 13.10 17.93
C TYR A 282 71.84 13.95 16.92
N LEU A 283 70.54 13.71 16.83
CA LEU A 283 69.62 14.51 16.01
C LEU A 283 69.37 15.89 16.64
N PRO A 284 69.05 16.92 15.84
CA PRO A 284 68.59 18.20 16.37
C PRO A 284 67.33 18.06 17.23
N ALA A 285 67.12 19.01 18.14
CA ALA A 285 65.90 19.05 18.93
C ALA A 285 64.66 19.17 18.04
N TYR A 286 63.59 18.46 18.42
CA TYR A 286 62.28 18.45 17.74
C TYR A 286 62.30 17.87 16.31
N SER A 287 63.20 16.92 16.00
CA SER A 287 63.31 16.28 14.68
C SER A 287 62.96 14.78 14.65
N PRO A 288 61.76 14.34 15.11
CA PRO A 288 61.37 12.93 15.11
C PRO A 288 61.26 12.33 13.70
N GLU A 289 61.03 13.15 12.67
CA GLU A 289 60.97 12.74 11.27
C GLU A 289 62.29 12.14 10.74
N LEU A 290 63.41 12.49 11.36
CA LEU A 290 64.72 11.94 11.03
C LEU A 290 65.00 10.62 11.77
N ASN A 291 64.19 10.28 12.78
CA ASN A 291 64.36 9.06 13.57
C ASN A 291 63.42 7.94 13.09
N ARG A 292 63.94 7.00 12.30
CA ARG A 292 63.09 5.98 11.64
C ARG A 292 62.39 5.01 12.59
N ILE A 293 62.89 4.83 13.82
CA ILE A 293 62.28 3.92 14.79
C ILE A 293 60.91 4.43 15.30
N GLU A 294 60.64 5.73 15.19
CA GLU A 294 59.35 6.31 15.59
C GLU A 294 58.17 5.74 14.78
N ALA A 295 58.40 5.41 13.51
CA ALA A 295 57.41 4.75 12.66
C ALA A 295 57.17 3.29 13.13
N VAL A 296 58.22 2.60 13.57
CA VAL A 296 58.14 1.24 14.11
C VAL A 296 57.31 1.21 15.39
N PHE A 297 57.55 2.14 16.32
CA PHE A 297 56.76 2.22 17.55
C PHE A 297 55.29 2.52 17.28
N LYS A 298 54.98 3.37 16.30
CA LYS A 298 53.60 3.61 15.88
C LYS A 298 52.98 2.33 15.31
N GLN A 299 53.69 1.62 14.44
CA GLN A 299 53.23 0.36 13.86
C GLN A 299 52.90 -0.67 14.93
N VAL A 300 53.84 -0.93 15.85
CA VAL A 300 53.64 -1.89 16.94
C VAL A 300 52.44 -1.50 17.81
N LYS A 301 52.37 -0.23 18.25
CA LYS A 301 51.26 0.24 19.10
C LYS A 301 49.88 0.16 18.45
N HIS A 302 49.79 0.42 17.14
CA HIS A 302 48.50 0.54 16.46
C HIS A 302 48.08 -0.75 15.74
N HIS A 303 48.99 -1.65 15.39
CA HIS A 303 48.69 -2.76 14.49
C HIS A 303 49.14 -4.13 15.00
N GLU A 304 50.30 -4.22 15.65
CA GLU A 304 50.88 -5.52 16.04
C GLU A 304 50.38 -6.01 17.40
N ILE A 305 49.68 -5.14 18.14
CA ILE A 305 49.08 -5.46 19.44
C ILE A 305 47.55 -5.34 19.31
N PRO A 306 46.80 -6.43 19.06
CA PRO A 306 45.37 -6.37 18.73
C PRO A 306 44.50 -5.99 19.94
N THR A 307 44.82 -6.50 21.13
CA THR A 307 44.14 -6.14 22.38
C THR A 307 44.49 -4.71 22.78
N ARG A 308 43.47 -3.90 23.11
CA ARG A 308 43.66 -2.45 23.36
C ARG A 308 43.60 -2.05 24.83
N SER A 309 43.24 -2.98 25.72
CA SER A 309 43.13 -2.75 27.15
C SER A 309 43.67 -3.95 27.91
N TYR A 310 44.57 -3.70 28.86
CA TYR A 310 45.23 -4.73 29.66
C TYR A 310 44.99 -4.49 31.14
N ALA A 311 44.43 -5.48 31.84
CA ALA A 311 44.15 -5.38 33.27
C ALA A 311 45.42 -5.49 34.13
N THR A 312 46.39 -6.29 33.70
CA THR A 312 47.65 -6.45 34.43
C THR A 312 48.83 -5.90 33.64
N ARG A 313 49.92 -5.62 34.36
CA ARG A 313 51.18 -5.16 33.76
C ARG A 313 51.89 -6.29 33.01
N SER A 314 51.83 -7.50 33.53
CA SER A 314 52.44 -8.69 32.93
C SER A 314 51.80 -9.02 31.58
N ASP A 315 50.47 -8.93 31.47
CA ASP A 315 49.79 -9.13 30.18
C ASP A 315 50.20 -8.06 29.16
N LEU A 316 50.31 -6.80 29.61
CA LEU A 316 50.79 -5.72 28.77
C LEU A 316 52.23 -5.98 28.32
N ARG A 317 53.10 -6.46 29.21
CA ARG A 317 54.49 -6.80 28.88
C ARG A 317 54.56 -7.91 27.84
N ALA A 318 53.85 -9.01 28.06
CA ALA A 318 53.82 -10.14 27.13
C ALA A 318 53.32 -9.70 25.73
N ALA A 319 52.27 -8.87 25.69
CA ALA A 319 51.76 -8.32 24.44
C ALA A 319 52.75 -7.38 23.75
N VAL A 320 53.50 -6.58 24.51
CA VAL A 320 54.56 -5.73 23.95
C VAL A 320 55.69 -6.57 23.37
N GLU A 321 56.17 -7.58 24.08
CA GLU A 321 57.20 -8.52 23.60
C GLU A 321 56.74 -9.23 22.33
N GLN A 322 55.52 -9.77 22.32
CA GLN A 322 54.92 -10.42 21.16
C GLN A 322 54.77 -9.44 19.97
N GLY A 323 54.33 -8.21 20.21
CA GLY A 323 54.15 -7.20 19.17
C GLY A 323 55.48 -6.81 18.48
N PHE A 324 56.56 -6.65 19.25
CA PHE A 324 57.89 -6.41 18.68
C PHE A 324 58.43 -7.65 17.96
N ASN A 325 58.24 -8.85 18.51
CA ASN A 325 58.69 -10.10 17.89
C ASN A 325 57.97 -10.35 16.56
N SER A 326 56.65 -10.16 16.53
CA SER A 326 55.84 -10.31 15.32
C SER A 326 56.30 -9.33 14.23
N TYR A 327 56.52 -8.06 14.59
CA TYR A 327 57.02 -7.09 13.64
C TYR A 327 58.44 -7.39 13.18
N ALA A 328 59.33 -7.84 14.08
CA ALA A 328 60.68 -8.27 13.74
C ALA A 328 60.69 -9.49 12.79
N GLN A 329 59.74 -10.42 12.92
CA GLN A 329 59.57 -11.53 11.99
C GLN A 329 59.12 -11.04 10.61
N LYS A 330 58.15 -10.13 10.54
CA LYS A 330 57.70 -9.49 9.28
C LYS A 330 58.82 -8.72 8.56
N LEU A 331 59.87 -8.35 9.29
CA LEU A 331 61.04 -7.66 8.76
C LEU A 331 62.12 -8.61 8.21
N ARG A 332 62.11 -9.92 8.56
CA ARG A 332 63.13 -10.87 8.09
C ARG A 332 62.83 -11.32 6.66
N PRO A 333 63.85 -11.39 5.77
CA PRO A 333 63.78 -12.20 4.57
C PRO A 333 63.86 -13.70 4.92
N GLU A 334 63.12 -14.54 4.21
CA GLU A 334 63.04 -16.01 4.37
C GLU A 334 64.45 -16.69 4.40
N PRO A 335 64.83 -17.48 5.43
CA PRO A 335 66.19 -18.07 5.56
C PRO A 335 66.30 -19.59 5.20
N GLY A 336 67.46 -20.05 4.71
CA GLY A 336 67.87 -21.49 4.62
C GLY A 336 69.30 -21.72 5.17
N LYS A 337 69.88 -22.90 5.50
CA LYS A 337 69.53 -24.35 5.70
C LYS A 337 70.33 -24.85 6.95
N GLN A 338 69.76 -25.67 7.85
CA GLN A 338 70.43 -26.36 8.99
C GLN A 338 70.88 -27.81 8.64
N LEU A 339 71.72 -28.45 9.48
CA LEU A 339 72.08 -29.89 9.39
C LEU A 339 70.80 -30.73 9.36
N ARG A 340 70.78 -31.76 8.52
CA ARG A 340 69.56 -32.47 8.15
C ARG A 340 69.35 -33.69 9.04
N PRO A 341 68.10 -34.02 9.38
CA PRO A 341 67.77 -35.29 10.02
C PRO A 341 68.33 -36.46 9.22
N ALA A 342 69.19 -37.28 9.85
CA ALA A 342 69.80 -38.46 9.26
C ALA A 342 70.41 -39.37 10.34
N ALA A 343 70.67 -40.63 9.97
CA ALA A 343 71.55 -41.50 10.73
C ALA A 343 73.01 -41.15 10.41
N TYR A 344 73.81 -40.95 11.45
CA TYR A 344 75.22 -40.61 11.33
C TYR A 344 76.06 -41.70 11.95
N ASP A 345 77.03 -42.19 11.17
CA ASP A 345 78.09 -43.03 11.70
C ASP A 345 79.14 -42.14 12.36
N VAL A 346 79.22 -42.24 13.69
CA VAL A 346 80.24 -41.55 14.45
C VAL A 346 81.40 -42.51 14.66
N THR A 347 82.55 -42.15 14.11
CA THR A 347 83.80 -42.87 14.34
C THR A 347 84.86 -41.92 14.89
N ALA A 348 85.71 -42.43 15.77
CA ALA A 348 86.82 -41.67 16.34
C ALA A 348 88.14 -42.42 16.10
N THR A 349 89.20 -41.66 15.85
CA THR A 349 90.58 -42.13 15.84
C THR A 349 91.40 -41.31 16.83
N ALA A 350 92.46 -41.90 17.37
CA ALA A 350 93.40 -41.19 18.23
C ALA A 350 94.80 -41.27 17.64
N THR A 351 95.56 -40.18 17.71
CA THR A 351 96.93 -40.08 17.21
C THR A 351 97.88 -39.85 18.39
N ASP A 352 98.95 -40.63 18.47
CA ASP A 352 99.95 -40.48 19.52
C ASP A 352 100.92 -39.31 19.24
N ALA A 353 101.77 -38.98 20.22
CA ALA A 353 102.73 -37.89 20.12
C ALA A 353 103.85 -38.12 19.08
N ALA A 354 104.01 -39.35 18.59
CA ALA A 354 104.92 -39.69 17.49
C ALA A 354 104.25 -39.58 16.11
N GLY A 355 102.94 -39.29 16.05
CA GLY A 355 102.17 -39.07 14.83
C GLY A 355 101.45 -40.32 14.29
N ASN A 356 101.45 -41.44 15.01
CA ASN A 356 100.80 -42.67 14.56
C ASN A 356 99.31 -42.64 14.94
N THR A 357 98.41 -42.91 13.99
CA THR A 357 96.95 -42.85 14.20
C THR A 357 96.33 -44.25 14.31
N SER A 358 95.47 -44.45 15.32
CA SER A 358 94.74 -45.71 15.53
C SER A 358 93.73 -45.99 14.43
N SER A 359 93.32 -47.24 14.30
CA SER A 359 92.12 -47.63 13.54
C SER A 359 90.87 -46.94 14.11
N ALA A 360 89.91 -46.62 13.24
CA ALA A 360 88.64 -46.02 13.66
C ALA A 360 87.79 -46.97 14.50
N THR A 361 87.07 -46.45 15.50
CA THR A 361 86.08 -47.23 16.27
C THR A 361 84.96 -47.77 15.37
N ALA A 362 84.36 -48.91 15.74
CA ALA A 362 83.16 -49.42 15.07
C ALA A 362 82.04 -48.36 15.09
N ALA A 363 81.33 -48.21 13.97
CA ALA A 363 80.27 -47.21 13.83
C ALA A 363 79.14 -47.47 14.85
N GLY A 364 78.94 -46.53 15.77
CA GLY A 364 77.76 -46.48 16.62
C GLY A 364 76.73 -45.57 15.98
N GLY A 365 75.60 -46.12 15.54
CA GLY A 365 74.55 -45.39 14.84
C GLY A 365 73.88 -44.35 15.75
N LEU A 366 74.30 -43.09 15.65
CA LEU A 366 73.58 -41.97 16.24
C LEU A 366 72.49 -41.54 15.25
N VAL A 367 71.23 -41.82 15.59
CA VAL A 367 70.09 -41.28 14.85
C VAL A 367 69.73 -39.94 15.47
N ILE A 368 70.04 -38.85 14.75
CA ILE A 368 69.55 -37.54 15.12
C ILE A 368 68.17 -37.40 14.50
N ASP A 369 67.16 -37.82 15.26
CA ASP A 369 65.78 -37.49 15.00
C ASP A 369 65.48 -36.14 15.65
N ALA A 370 65.43 -35.11 14.81
CA ALA A 370 65.08 -33.75 15.19
C ALA A 370 63.79 -33.29 14.50
N THR A 371 63.06 -34.21 13.86
CA THR A 371 61.82 -33.88 13.17
C THR A 371 60.65 -34.28 14.03
N ALA A 372 59.76 -33.35 14.34
CA ALA A 372 58.44 -33.75 14.79
C ALA A 372 57.76 -34.59 13.68
N PRO A 373 56.97 -35.62 14.02
CA PRO A 373 56.20 -36.36 13.04
C PRO A 373 55.27 -35.40 12.27
N THR A 374 55.27 -35.48 10.95
CA THR A 374 54.37 -34.68 10.11
C THR A 374 53.24 -35.56 9.61
N ALA A 375 52.00 -35.10 9.74
CA ALA A 375 50.83 -35.76 9.18
C ALA A 375 50.51 -35.20 7.78
N THR A 376 50.26 -36.11 6.83
CA THR A 376 49.67 -35.79 5.53
C THR A 376 48.23 -36.28 5.53
N VAL A 377 47.30 -35.40 5.19
CA VAL A 377 45.86 -35.71 5.11
C VAL A 377 45.45 -35.78 3.64
N THR A 378 44.94 -36.91 3.20
CA THR A 378 44.57 -37.17 1.80
C THR A 378 43.17 -37.74 1.69
N THR A 379 42.58 -37.64 0.51
CA THR A 379 41.29 -38.26 0.18
C THR A 379 41.32 -38.71 -1.28
N THR A 380 40.57 -39.75 -1.59
CA THR A 380 40.30 -40.18 -2.96
C THR A 380 39.16 -39.38 -3.62
N ALA A 381 38.44 -38.57 -2.86
CA ALA A 381 37.36 -37.74 -3.38
C ALA A 381 37.90 -36.57 -4.25
N PRO A 382 37.22 -36.26 -5.38
CA PRO A 382 37.57 -35.14 -6.24
C PRO A 382 37.41 -33.79 -5.52
N ASP A 383 37.96 -32.71 -6.11
CA ASP A 383 37.66 -31.32 -5.70
C ASP A 383 37.05 -30.58 -6.92
N PRO A 384 35.77 -30.16 -6.88
CA PRO A 384 34.82 -30.30 -5.78
C PRO A 384 34.48 -31.76 -5.40
N ALA A 385 34.23 -32.02 -4.12
CA ALA A 385 33.80 -33.32 -3.64
C ALA A 385 32.31 -33.52 -3.94
N THR A 386 31.98 -34.63 -4.59
CA THR A 386 30.62 -34.99 -5.04
C THR A 386 30.01 -36.14 -4.23
N THR A 387 30.78 -36.74 -3.32
CA THR A 387 30.38 -37.87 -2.47
C THR A 387 30.26 -37.43 -1.01
N ASN A 388 29.22 -37.89 -0.32
CA ASN A 388 29.03 -37.73 1.13
C ASN A 388 28.69 -39.11 1.73
N PRO A 389 29.51 -39.71 2.60
CA PRO A 389 30.72 -39.14 3.23
C PRO A 389 31.95 -39.04 2.30
N ILE A 390 32.90 -38.17 2.64
CA ILE A 390 34.21 -38.02 2.00
C ILE A 390 35.24 -38.90 2.75
N PRO A 391 35.82 -39.95 2.13
CA PRO A 391 36.79 -40.81 2.80
C PRO A 391 38.13 -40.10 2.97
N VAL A 392 38.72 -40.11 4.17
CA VAL A 392 39.98 -39.43 4.48
C VAL A 392 40.99 -40.40 5.09
N THR A 393 42.24 -40.25 4.64
CA THR A 393 43.40 -40.97 5.18
C THR A 393 44.41 -39.97 5.76
N VAL A 394 44.86 -40.21 6.98
CA VAL A 394 45.97 -39.49 7.61
C VAL A 394 47.17 -40.43 7.66
N THR A 395 48.29 -40.00 7.11
CA THR A 395 49.56 -40.73 7.16
C THR A 395 50.63 -39.87 7.82
N PHE A 396 51.18 -40.35 8.93
CA PHE A 396 52.32 -39.74 9.59
C PHE A 396 53.63 -40.16 8.91
N SER A 397 54.63 -39.28 8.94
CA SER A 397 55.95 -39.52 8.36
C SER A 397 56.78 -40.60 9.08
N LYS A 398 56.31 -41.07 10.24
CA LYS A 398 56.92 -42.10 11.09
C LYS A 398 55.90 -42.59 12.12
N PRO A 399 56.14 -43.76 12.77
CA PRO A 399 55.23 -44.30 13.77
C PRO A 399 54.95 -43.33 14.92
N VAL A 400 53.68 -43.18 15.28
CA VAL A 400 53.21 -42.30 16.36
C VAL A 400 52.30 -43.04 17.34
N THR A 401 52.11 -42.44 18.51
CA THR A 401 51.19 -42.88 19.56
C THR A 401 50.33 -41.71 20.02
N GLY A 402 49.13 -42.00 20.54
CA GLY A 402 48.25 -41.01 21.17
C GLY A 402 47.34 -40.20 20.25
N PHE A 403 47.24 -40.53 18.96
CA PHE A 403 46.35 -39.84 18.02
C PHE A 403 44.91 -40.37 18.09
N GLU A 404 43.96 -39.48 18.39
CA GLU A 404 42.53 -39.78 18.54
C GLU A 404 41.66 -38.87 17.66
N ALA A 405 40.39 -39.24 17.48
CA ALA A 405 39.44 -38.47 16.66
C ALA A 405 39.25 -37.01 17.15
N GLY A 406 39.41 -36.77 18.46
CA GLY A 406 39.30 -35.44 19.06
C GLY A 406 40.44 -34.48 18.70
N ASP A 407 41.54 -34.99 18.12
CA ASP A 407 42.69 -34.19 17.71
C ASP A 407 42.52 -33.57 16.30
N LEU A 408 41.41 -33.88 15.64
CA LEU A 408 41.02 -33.32 14.35
C LEU A 408 40.35 -31.95 14.55
N VAL A 409 40.80 -30.97 13.78
CA VAL A 409 40.12 -29.68 13.62
C VAL A 409 39.32 -29.73 12.32
N LEU A 410 38.00 -29.70 12.45
CA LEU A 410 37.06 -29.78 11.34
C LEU A 410 36.39 -28.43 11.10
N THR A 411 36.15 -28.10 9.83
CA THR A 411 35.30 -26.98 9.43
C THR A 411 34.21 -27.48 8.50
N ASN A 412 32.95 -27.15 8.83
CA ASN A 412 31.76 -27.50 8.05
C ASN A 412 31.62 -29.02 7.79
N ALA A 413 32.06 -29.84 8.74
CA ALA A 413 31.90 -31.29 8.71
C ALA A 413 32.06 -31.93 10.10
N ALA A 414 31.51 -33.13 10.24
CA ALA A 414 31.78 -34.06 11.32
C ALA A 414 32.62 -35.26 10.83
N ALA A 415 33.41 -35.88 11.71
CA ALA A 415 34.15 -37.10 11.40
C ALA A 415 33.45 -38.33 12.03
N ILE A 416 33.33 -39.41 11.26
CA ILE A 416 32.80 -40.71 11.69
C ILE A 416 33.76 -41.83 11.28
N ASN A 417 33.58 -43.03 11.85
CA ASN A 417 34.35 -44.24 11.49
C ASN A 417 35.89 -44.13 11.66
N PHE A 418 36.37 -43.34 12.63
CA PHE A 418 37.81 -43.15 12.87
C PHE A 418 38.49 -44.45 13.33
N THR A 419 39.50 -44.89 12.58
CA THR A 419 40.18 -46.18 12.78
C THR A 419 41.68 -46.07 12.51
N ALA A 420 42.51 -46.69 13.37
CA ALA A 420 43.94 -46.86 13.13
C ALA A 420 44.19 -48.10 12.26
N VAL A 421 44.86 -47.93 11.12
CA VAL A 421 45.25 -49.03 10.22
C VAL A 421 46.55 -49.66 10.68
N ASP A 422 47.53 -48.82 11.03
CA ASP A 422 48.80 -49.19 11.65
C ASP A 422 49.35 -48.00 12.49
N ALA A 423 50.58 -48.10 12.99
CA ALA A 423 51.19 -47.04 13.81
C ALA A 423 51.48 -45.72 13.05
N GLN A 424 51.27 -45.66 11.74
CA GLN A 424 51.49 -44.49 10.89
C GLN A 424 50.22 -44.00 10.17
N THR A 425 49.25 -44.89 9.94
CA THR A 425 48.13 -44.64 9.04
C THR A 425 46.79 -44.76 9.76
N TYR A 426 45.93 -43.77 9.58
CA TYR A 426 44.60 -43.67 10.17
C TYR A 426 43.58 -43.29 9.11
N THR A 427 42.35 -43.80 9.20
CA THR A 427 41.27 -43.51 8.24
C THR A 427 39.99 -43.11 8.96
N PHE A 428 39.20 -42.22 8.36
CA PHE A 428 37.86 -41.82 8.82
C PHE A 428 37.05 -41.23 7.67
N ASP A 429 35.76 -41.05 7.88
CA ASP A 429 34.85 -40.44 6.91
C ASP A 429 34.44 -39.04 7.38
N LEU A 430 34.53 -38.04 6.50
CA LEU A 430 34.00 -36.70 6.72
C LEU A 430 32.58 -36.59 6.18
N VAL A 431 31.66 -36.11 7.03
CA VAL A 431 30.28 -35.81 6.67
C VAL A 431 30.12 -34.28 6.64
N PRO A 432 30.01 -33.64 5.46
CA PRO A 432 29.78 -32.19 5.35
C PRO A 432 28.48 -31.75 6.01
N ASP A 433 28.51 -30.63 6.75
CA ASP A 433 27.33 -30.05 7.41
C ASP A 433 26.45 -29.22 6.44
N GLY A 434 26.98 -28.90 5.24
CA GLY A 434 26.33 -28.11 4.20
C GLY A 434 27.25 -27.79 3.03
N GLY A 435 26.74 -27.10 2.00
CA GLY A 435 27.55 -26.67 0.86
C GLY A 435 28.60 -25.63 1.24
N GLY A 436 29.83 -25.75 0.72
CA GLY A 436 30.94 -24.85 1.01
C GLY A 436 32.26 -25.58 1.19
N THR A 437 33.29 -24.86 1.64
CA THR A 437 34.60 -25.45 1.90
C THR A 437 34.54 -26.31 3.15
N VAL A 438 34.74 -27.61 2.97
CA VAL A 438 34.96 -28.57 4.05
C VAL A 438 36.46 -28.66 4.26
N SER A 439 36.89 -28.66 5.52
CA SER A 439 38.31 -28.87 5.81
C SER A 439 38.55 -29.75 7.02
N VAL A 440 39.63 -30.51 6.95
CA VAL A 440 40.17 -31.28 8.06
C VAL A 440 41.66 -31.02 8.21
N LEU A 441 42.09 -30.90 9.45
CA LEU A 441 43.45 -30.62 9.85
C LEU A 441 43.77 -31.44 11.11
N VAL A 442 44.96 -32.01 11.18
CA VAL A 442 45.50 -32.59 12.42
C VAL A 442 46.19 -31.48 13.19
N ASN A 443 45.80 -31.24 14.45
CA ASN A 443 46.41 -30.18 15.26
C ASN A 443 47.88 -30.49 15.62
N GLY A 444 48.66 -29.46 15.94
CA GLY A 444 50.01 -29.67 16.48
C GLY A 444 49.90 -30.21 17.90
N GLY A 445 50.70 -31.23 18.25
CA GLY A 445 50.55 -31.92 19.54
C GLY A 445 49.71 -33.20 19.51
N ALA A 446 49.02 -33.47 18.41
CA ALA A 446 48.02 -34.54 18.29
C ALA A 446 48.57 -35.97 18.44
N ALA A 447 49.86 -36.18 18.19
CA ALA A 447 50.48 -37.50 18.29
C ALA A 447 51.96 -37.35 18.66
N ALA A 448 52.58 -38.36 19.27
CA ALA A 448 54.00 -38.34 19.61
C ALA A 448 54.73 -39.55 19.03
N ASP A 449 55.95 -39.35 18.55
CA ASP A 449 56.83 -40.46 18.16
C ASP A 449 57.52 -41.12 19.38
N ALA A 450 58.28 -42.18 19.14
CA ALA A 450 59.02 -42.90 20.19
C ALA A 450 60.12 -42.06 20.87
N ALA A 451 60.59 -40.99 20.22
CA ALA A 451 61.58 -40.06 20.77
C ALA A 451 60.93 -38.92 21.60
N GLY A 452 59.59 -38.88 21.66
CA GLY A 452 58.80 -37.92 22.43
C GLY A 452 58.54 -36.60 21.71
N TYR A 453 58.86 -36.48 20.41
CA TYR A 453 58.52 -35.28 19.65
C TYR A 453 57.05 -35.32 19.24
N THR A 454 56.32 -34.27 19.61
CA THR A 454 54.91 -34.12 19.25
C THR A 454 54.74 -33.68 17.80
N SER A 455 53.70 -34.16 17.14
CA SER A 455 53.40 -33.89 15.74
C SER A 455 53.23 -32.41 15.45
N LEU A 456 53.65 -32.01 14.26
CA LEU A 456 53.32 -30.68 13.74
C LEU A 456 51.89 -30.69 13.22
N THR A 457 51.28 -29.50 13.22
CA THR A 457 50.01 -29.29 12.55
C THR A 457 50.13 -29.69 11.08
N SER A 458 49.19 -30.49 10.57
CA SER A 458 49.22 -30.92 9.17
C SER A 458 48.91 -29.76 8.22
N GLY A 459 48.98 -29.99 6.90
CA GLY A 459 48.21 -29.17 5.97
C GLY A 459 46.71 -29.41 6.18
N ALA A 460 45.88 -28.38 6.02
CA ALA A 460 44.44 -28.56 5.95
C ALA A 460 44.12 -29.24 4.62
N LEU A 461 43.53 -30.43 4.65
CA LEU A 461 42.85 -30.96 3.49
C LEU A 461 41.58 -30.15 3.32
N MET A 462 41.50 -29.38 2.24
CA MET A 462 40.30 -28.64 1.86
C MET A 462 39.67 -29.32 0.65
N ARG A 463 38.34 -29.43 0.68
CA ARG A 463 37.52 -29.77 -0.47
C ARG A 463 36.37 -28.80 -0.55
N THR A 464 36.06 -28.36 -1.76
CA THR A 464 34.82 -27.64 -1.98
C THR A 464 33.72 -28.68 -2.07
N PHE A 465 32.82 -28.75 -1.09
CA PHE A 465 31.64 -29.59 -1.20
C PHE A 465 30.54 -28.75 -1.86
N SER A 466 30.30 -28.99 -3.14
CA SER A 466 29.12 -28.45 -3.81
C SER A 466 27.93 -29.27 -3.31
N GLY A 467 27.19 -28.72 -2.36
CA GLY A 467 25.82 -29.19 -2.12
C GLY A 467 24.98 -29.11 -3.41
N PRO A 468 23.78 -29.69 -3.43
CA PRO A 468 22.96 -29.76 -4.65
C PRO A 468 22.79 -28.36 -5.28
N VAL A 469 23.08 -28.25 -6.59
CA VAL A 469 22.77 -27.04 -7.36
C VAL A 469 21.28 -26.75 -7.20
N THR A 470 20.98 -25.56 -6.70
CA THR A 470 19.63 -25.15 -6.37
C THR A 470 19.09 -24.30 -7.50
N ALA A 471 17.94 -24.67 -8.06
CA ALA A 471 17.20 -23.80 -8.95
C ALA A 471 16.71 -22.58 -8.14
N VAL A 472 17.02 -21.38 -8.64
CA VAL A 472 16.41 -20.11 -8.20
C VAL A 472 14.91 -20.18 -8.50
N PRO A 473 14.02 -19.46 -7.77
CA PRO A 473 12.61 -19.36 -8.14
C PRO A 473 12.43 -19.10 -9.62
N VAL A 474 11.49 -19.82 -10.26
CA VAL A 474 11.09 -19.52 -11.63
C VAL A 474 10.62 -18.07 -11.65
N ALA A 475 11.25 -17.24 -12.48
CA ALA A 475 10.93 -15.81 -12.55
C ALA A 475 10.08 -15.55 -13.79
N THR A 476 9.16 -14.59 -13.69
CA THR A 476 8.42 -14.05 -14.83
C THR A 476 8.40 -12.54 -14.75
N THR A 477 8.40 -11.89 -15.91
CA THR A 477 8.19 -10.43 -16.03
C THR A 477 6.74 -10.08 -16.31
N ALA A 478 5.86 -11.08 -16.50
CA ALA A 478 4.43 -10.85 -16.65
C ALA A 478 3.84 -10.26 -15.36
N VAL A 479 2.97 -9.27 -15.54
CA VAL A 479 2.10 -8.80 -14.46
C VAL A 479 1.05 -9.87 -14.13
N SER A 480 0.50 -9.83 -12.93
CA SER A 480 -0.57 -10.75 -12.52
C SER A 480 -1.70 -9.95 -11.86
N PRO A 481 -2.94 -10.02 -12.38
CA PRO A 481 -3.37 -10.78 -13.58
C PRO A 481 -2.83 -10.19 -14.91
N THR A 482 -2.86 -10.98 -16.00
CA THR A 482 -2.40 -10.57 -17.34
C THR A 482 -3.33 -11.06 -18.45
N ASN A 483 -3.49 -10.26 -19.51
CA ASN A 483 -4.16 -10.66 -20.75
C ASN A 483 -3.18 -10.95 -21.91
N ALA A 484 -1.88 -10.98 -21.63
CA ALA A 484 -0.86 -11.28 -22.63
C ALA A 484 -1.04 -12.68 -23.23
N ALA A 485 -0.80 -12.82 -24.53
CA ALA A 485 -0.91 -14.10 -25.23
C ALA A 485 0.10 -15.15 -24.72
N THR A 486 1.23 -14.71 -24.17
CA THR A 486 2.26 -15.57 -23.58
C THR A 486 2.80 -14.97 -22.26
N VAL A 487 3.21 -15.84 -21.35
CA VAL A 487 3.87 -15.52 -20.07
C VAL A 487 5.34 -15.94 -20.16
N PRO A 488 6.29 -14.99 -20.27
CA PRO A 488 7.71 -15.33 -20.33
C PRO A 488 8.19 -15.82 -18.97
N VAL A 489 8.84 -16.98 -18.94
CA VAL A 489 9.44 -17.57 -17.74
C VAL A 489 10.94 -17.76 -17.91
N THR A 490 11.67 -17.55 -16.82
CA THR A 490 13.11 -17.76 -16.74
C THR A 490 13.41 -18.69 -15.57
N VAL A 491 14.12 -19.77 -15.86
CA VAL A 491 14.66 -20.70 -14.87
C VAL A 491 16.16 -20.47 -14.79
N THR A 492 16.67 -20.22 -13.58
CA THR A 492 18.10 -19.99 -13.35
C THR A 492 18.61 -20.95 -12.29
N PHE A 493 19.70 -21.66 -12.58
CA PHE A 493 20.37 -22.53 -11.63
C PHE A 493 21.54 -21.81 -10.96
N SER A 494 21.85 -22.18 -9.71
CA SER A 494 23.01 -21.64 -8.98
C SER A 494 24.37 -22.08 -9.55
N GLY A 495 24.38 -22.98 -10.55
CA GLY A 495 25.55 -23.60 -11.18
C GLY A 495 25.21 -24.08 -12.60
N ASP A 496 26.23 -24.45 -13.40
CA ASP A 496 26.01 -25.03 -14.72
C ASP A 496 25.33 -26.40 -14.57
N VAL A 497 24.34 -26.65 -15.42
CA VAL A 497 23.58 -27.92 -15.44
C VAL A 497 23.58 -28.54 -16.84
N THR A 498 23.34 -29.84 -16.88
CA THR A 498 23.14 -30.61 -18.11
C THR A 498 21.81 -31.37 -18.03
N GLY A 499 21.22 -31.66 -19.19
CA GLY A 499 20.01 -32.47 -19.29
C GLY A 499 18.70 -31.78 -18.93
N PHE A 500 18.69 -30.45 -18.75
CA PHE A 500 17.44 -29.68 -18.58
C PHE A 500 16.84 -29.32 -19.94
N ASP A 501 15.62 -29.77 -20.21
CA ASP A 501 14.87 -29.46 -21.42
C ASP A 501 13.41 -29.04 -21.14
N ALA A 502 12.63 -28.84 -22.21
CA ALA A 502 11.25 -28.37 -22.09
C ALA A 502 10.33 -29.37 -21.37
N SER A 503 10.63 -30.67 -21.39
CA SER A 503 9.84 -31.71 -20.73
C SER A 503 9.97 -31.70 -19.21
N ASP A 504 11.05 -31.10 -18.70
CA ASP A 504 11.28 -30.92 -17.26
C ASP A 504 10.48 -29.75 -16.67
N VAL A 505 9.84 -28.95 -17.52
CA VAL A 505 8.98 -27.83 -17.11
C VAL A 505 7.52 -28.29 -17.12
N THR A 506 6.96 -28.47 -15.93
CA THR A 506 5.54 -28.80 -15.78
C THR A 506 4.72 -27.52 -15.65
N VAL A 507 3.69 -27.38 -16.47
CA VAL A 507 2.80 -26.21 -16.50
C VAL A 507 1.36 -26.64 -16.29
N THR A 508 0.63 -25.89 -15.44
CA THR A 508 -0.83 -25.99 -15.36
C THR A 508 -1.47 -24.86 -16.16
N ASN A 509 -2.59 -25.16 -16.82
CA ASN A 509 -3.36 -24.20 -17.63
C ASN A 509 -2.54 -23.46 -18.71
N GLY A 510 -1.53 -24.13 -19.29
CA GLY A 510 -0.73 -23.56 -20.36
C GLY A 510 0.18 -24.58 -21.02
N THR A 511 0.77 -24.18 -22.15
CA THR A 511 1.75 -24.99 -22.90
C THR A 511 3.10 -24.29 -22.97
N VAL A 512 4.19 -25.06 -22.87
CA VAL A 512 5.56 -24.55 -23.00
C VAL A 512 5.89 -24.38 -24.48
N THR A 513 6.35 -23.20 -24.85
CA THR A 513 6.81 -22.84 -26.20
C THR A 513 8.12 -22.06 -26.12
N ASN A 514 8.85 -21.94 -27.23
CA ASN A 514 10.09 -21.14 -27.32
C ASN A 514 11.13 -21.45 -26.22
N PHE A 515 11.21 -22.71 -25.77
CA PHE A 515 12.19 -23.12 -24.76
C PHE A 515 13.61 -23.01 -25.32
N THR A 516 14.44 -22.21 -24.65
CA THR A 516 15.79 -21.90 -25.13
C THR A 516 16.77 -21.82 -23.97
N ALA A 517 17.97 -22.38 -24.13
CA ALA A 517 19.08 -22.17 -23.21
C ALA A 517 19.84 -20.89 -23.60
N LEU A 518 19.94 -19.94 -22.67
CA LEU A 518 20.70 -18.70 -22.88
C LEU A 518 22.18 -18.90 -22.56
N ASP A 519 22.46 -19.68 -21.52
CA ASP A 519 23.79 -20.14 -21.11
C ASP A 519 23.66 -21.49 -20.35
N GLY A 520 24.76 -22.00 -19.78
CA GLY A 520 24.77 -23.26 -19.03
C GLY A 520 23.96 -23.25 -17.72
N ARG A 521 23.41 -22.10 -17.31
CA ARG A 521 22.67 -21.93 -16.04
C ARG A 521 21.26 -21.35 -16.24
N THR A 522 20.99 -20.70 -17.37
CA THR A 522 19.80 -19.86 -17.56
C THR A 522 19.00 -20.32 -18.77
N TYR A 523 17.72 -20.61 -18.55
CA TYR A 523 16.80 -21.11 -19.56
C TYR A 523 15.56 -20.24 -19.57
N THR A 524 15.04 -19.96 -20.77
CA THR A 524 13.83 -19.17 -20.97
C THR A 524 12.80 -19.97 -21.73
N ALA A 525 11.52 -19.78 -21.41
CA ALA A 525 10.42 -20.33 -22.18
C ALA A 525 9.23 -19.36 -22.16
N ASP A 526 8.36 -19.48 -23.14
CA ASP A 526 7.09 -18.78 -23.19
C ASP A 526 5.97 -19.76 -22.86
N ILE A 527 5.17 -19.42 -21.85
CA ILE A 527 3.98 -20.20 -21.51
C ILE A 527 2.78 -19.59 -22.20
N THR A 528 2.11 -20.36 -23.06
CA THR A 528 0.86 -19.93 -23.70
C THR A 528 -0.32 -20.42 -22.85
N PRO A 529 -1.08 -19.54 -22.16
CA PRO A 529 -2.23 -19.95 -21.35
C PRO A 529 -3.33 -20.59 -22.22
N THR A 530 -3.96 -21.66 -21.72
CA THR A 530 -5.02 -22.37 -22.45
C THR A 530 -6.43 -21.85 -22.14
N ALA A 531 -6.64 -21.29 -20.95
CA ALA A 531 -7.88 -20.70 -20.49
C ALA A 531 -7.59 -19.63 -19.43
N ASP A 532 -8.60 -18.86 -19.04
CA ASP A 532 -8.50 -17.96 -17.90
C ASP A 532 -8.34 -18.74 -16.59
N GLY A 533 -7.56 -18.18 -15.66
CA GLY A 533 -7.21 -18.80 -14.40
C GLY A 533 -5.71 -18.87 -14.16
N VAL A 534 -5.34 -19.51 -13.06
CA VAL A 534 -3.93 -19.58 -12.63
C VAL A 534 -3.13 -20.47 -13.56
N VAL A 535 -2.10 -19.89 -14.17
CA VAL A 535 -1.03 -20.59 -14.89
C VAL A 535 0.11 -20.79 -13.91
N SER A 536 0.38 -22.03 -13.51
CA SER A 536 1.51 -22.34 -12.64
C SER A 536 2.61 -23.07 -13.40
N VAL A 537 3.86 -22.70 -13.12
CA VAL A 537 5.05 -23.34 -13.69
C VAL A 537 5.89 -23.90 -12.56
N THR A 538 6.19 -25.19 -12.66
CA THR A 538 6.96 -25.95 -11.67
C THR A 538 8.12 -26.67 -12.35
N VAL A 539 9.25 -26.75 -11.65
CA VAL A 539 10.40 -27.57 -12.03
C VAL A 539 10.70 -28.49 -10.85
N ALA A 540 10.61 -29.80 -11.07
CA ALA A 540 10.76 -30.81 -10.02
C ALA A 540 12.24 -31.03 -9.63
N ALA A 541 12.48 -31.69 -8.50
CA ALA A 541 13.83 -32.13 -8.15
C ALA A 541 14.30 -33.22 -9.14
N GLY A 542 15.56 -33.15 -9.54
CA GLY A 542 16.14 -34.05 -10.54
C GLY A 542 15.85 -33.69 -12.00
N ALA A 543 15.21 -32.54 -12.25
CA ALA A 543 14.97 -32.00 -13.60
C ALA A 543 16.25 -31.72 -14.40
N ALA A 544 17.39 -31.59 -13.72
CA ALA A 544 18.68 -31.38 -14.35
C ALA A 544 19.80 -31.99 -13.48
N THR A 545 20.96 -32.19 -14.09
CA THR A 545 22.16 -32.73 -13.41
C THR A 545 23.23 -31.64 -13.32
N ASP A 546 23.83 -31.47 -12.15
CA ASP A 546 24.94 -30.52 -11.98
C ASP A 546 26.26 -31.03 -12.59
N ALA A 547 27.28 -30.16 -12.63
CA ALA A 547 28.61 -30.51 -13.11
C ALA A 547 29.29 -31.66 -12.30
N GLY A 548 28.79 -31.98 -11.11
CA GLY A 548 29.25 -33.07 -10.25
C GLY A 548 28.48 -34.39 -10.43
N GLY A 549 27.48 -34.43 -11.31
CA GLY A 549 26.64 -35.60 -11.55
C GLY A 549 25.47 -35.77 -10.57
N GLY A 550 25.25 -34.81 -9.67
CA GLY A 550 24.16 -34.84 -8.69
C GLY A 550 22.84 -34.26 -9.25
N PRO A 551 21.67 -34.74 -8.77
CA PRO A 551 20.38 -34.19 -9.18
C PRO A 551 20.17 -32.79 -8.59
N THR A 552 19.58 -31.89 -9.38
CA THR A 552 19.18 -30.54 -8.92
C THR A 552 18.00 -30.58 -7.95
N ALA A 553 17.93 -29.58 -7.06
CA ALA A 553 16.76 -29.40 -6.20
C ALA A 553 15.59 -28.75 -6.97
N ALA A 554 14.35 -29.00 -6.52
CA ALA A 554 13.14 -28.39 -7.11
C ALA A 554 13.17 -26.86 -7.03
N ALA A 555 12.66 -26.18 -8.07
CA ALA A 555 12.49 -24.73 -8.07
C ALA A 555 11.24 -24.32 -7.29
N GLN A 556 11.25 -23.11 -6.72
CA GLN A 556 10.01 -22.51 -6.22
C GLN A 556 9.09 -22.21 -7.41
N PRO A 557 7.81 -22.64 -7.36
CA PRO A 557 6.89 -22.45 -8.47
C PRO A 557 6.55 -20.96 -8.64
N VAL A 558 6.27 -20.58 -9.89
CA VAL A 558 5.67 -19.28 -10.20
C VAL A 558 4.23 -19.49 -10.66
N ALA A 559 3.36 -18.57 -10.26
CA ALA A 559 1.96 -18.57 -10.65
C ALA A 559 1.56 -17.17 -11.13
N VAL A 560 0.98 -17.09 -12.31
CA VAL A 560 0.38 -15.88 -12.87
C VAL A 560 -1.06 -16.19 -13.22
N THR A 561 -1.98 -15.29 -12.90
CA THR A 561 -3.37 -15.44 -13.32
C THR A 561 -3.51 -14.91 -14.74
N SER A 562 -3.81 -15.79 -15.70
CA SER A 562 -4.23 -15.41 -17.05
C SER A 562 -5.68 -14.98 -16.99
N ASP A 563 -5.99 -13.83 -17.54
CA ASP A 563 -7.34 -13.30 -17.63
C ASP A 563 -7.48 -12.52 -18.95
N ARG A 564 -8.16 -13.15 -19.91
CA ARG A 564 -8.33 -12.67 -21.28
C ARG A 564 -9.80 -12.40 -21.59
N THR A 565 -10.69 -12.58 -20.62
CA THR A 565 -12.12 -12.29 -20.76
C THR A 565 -12.34 -10.82 -20.50
N ALA A 566 -13.05 -10.15 -21.41
CA ALA A 566 -13.42 -8.76 -21.22
C ALA A 566 -14.56 -8.60 -20.20
N PRO A 567 -14.55 -7.54 -19.37
CA PRO A 567 -15.67 -7.23 -18.51
C PRO A 567 -16.90 -6.88 -19.38
N THR A 568 -18.06 -7.42 -19.01
CA THR A 568 -19.35 -7.12 -19.62
C THR A 568 -20.17 -6.24 -18.70
N ALA A 569 -20.79 -5.19 -19.24
CA ALA A 569 -21.76 -4.40 -18.49
C ALA A 569 -23.14 -5.04 -18.63
N ALA A 570 -23.81 -5.32 -17.51
CA ALA A 570 -25.25 -5.46 -17.53
C ALA A 570 -25.86 -4.10 -17.90
N GLY A 571 -26.91 -4.12 -18.73
CA GLY A 571 -27.64 -2.91 -19.10
C GLY A 571 -27.99 -2.09 -17.84
N PRO A 572 -27.80 -0.77 -17.85
CA PRO A 572 -28.11 0.08 -16.71
C PRO A 572 -29.56 -0.14 -16.25
N THR A 573 -29.78 -0.34 -14.96
CA THR A 573 -31.13 -0.50 -14.39
C THR A 573 -31.53 0.74 -13.62
N ASN A 574 -32.79 1.15 -13.67
CA ASN A 574 -33.24 2.34 -12.94
C ASN A 574 -33.59 2.02 -11.47
N THR A 575 -33.21 2.91 -10.55
CA THR A 575 -33.57 2.88 -9.12
C THR A 575 -34.14 4.24 -8.70
N GLY A 576 -35.45 4.43 -8.86
CA GLY A 576 -36.14 5.71 -8.58
C GLY A 576 -36.00 6.73 -9.73
N SER A 577 -36.67 7.89 -9.64
CA SER A 577 -36.69 8.85 -10.76
C SER A 577 -35.27 9.26 -11.19
N LEU A 578 -34.90 8.77 -12.38
CA LEU A 578 -33.66 8.95 -13.16
C LEU A 578 -32.31 8.67 -12.50
N THR A 579 -32.24 7.71 -11.59
CA THR A 579 -30.96 7.13 -11.16
C THR A 579 -30.76 5.76 -11.79
N PHE A 580 -29.67 5.53 -12.52
CA PHE A 580 -29.32 4.24 -13.13
C PHE A 580 -28.18 3.55 -12.37
N THR A 581 -28.26 2.23 -12.25
CA THR A 581 -27.22 1.35 -11.70
C THR A 581 -26.61 0.53 -12.83
N ILE A 582 -25.31 0.72 -13.06
CA ILE A 582 -24.50 -0.04 -14.02
C ILE A 582 -23.74 -1.09 -13.22
N THR A 583 -23.76 -2.35 -13.67
CA THR A 583 -23.03 -3.44 -13.01
C THR A 583 -22.18 -4.20 -14.02
N PHE A 584 -20.88 -4.30 -13.79
CA PHE A 584 -19.98 -5.09 -14.61
C PHE A 584 -19.91 -6.56 -14.16
N SER A 585 -19.45 -7.47 -15.02
CA SER A 585 -19.21 -8.89 -14.71
C SER A 585 -18.02 -9.14 -13.80
N GLU A 586 -17.25 -8.09 -13.52
CA GLU A 586 -16.07 -8.09 -12.64
C GLU A 586 -15.65 -6.65 -12.30
N GLY A 587 -14.59 -6.49 -11.51
CA GLY A 587 -14.08 -5.17 -11.15
C GLY A 587 -13.40 -4.50 -12.35
N VAL A 588 -13.73 -3.22 -12.58
CA VAL A 588 -13.20 -2.46 -13.72
C VAL A 588 -12.42 -1.23 -13.26
N THR A 589 -11.55 -0.75 -14.15
CA THR A 589 -10.72 0.43 -14.05
C THR A 589 -10.95 1.32 -15.27
N GLY A 590 -10.70 2.63 -15.14
CA GLY A 590 -10.82 3.57 -16.25
C GLY A 590 -12.25 3.97 -16.65
N PHE A 591 -13.29 3.39 -16.05
CA PHE A 591 -14.68 3.80 -16.31
C PHE A 591 -14.97 5.17 -15.71
N ASP A 592 -15.31 6.13 -16.56
CA ASP A 592 -15.69 7.49 -16.17
C ASP A 592 -16.87 8.01 -16.99
N ALA A 593 -17.26 9.27 -16.76
CA ALA A 593 -18.40 9.89 -17.41
C ALA A 593 -18.30 9.93 -18.95
N SER A 594 -17.10 9.90 -19.53
CA SER A 594 -16.94 9.85 -21.00
C SER A 594 -17.34 8.50 -21.59
N GLY A 595 -17.38 7.47 -20.76
CA GLY A 595 -17.84 6.13 -21.09
C GLY A 595 -19.36 5.95 -21.15
N VAL A 596 -20.12 7.01 -20.86
CA VAL A 596 -21.59 6.97 -20.77
C VAL A 596 -22.21 7.96 -21.74
N ALA A 597 -23.14 7.49 -22.56
CA ALA A 597 -23.97 8.32 -23.42
C ALA A 597 -25.42 8.32 -22.92
N VAL A 598 -26.08 9.48 -22.97
CA VAL A 598 -27.48 9.63 -22.55
C VAL A 598 -28.29 10.27 -23.69
N THR A 599 -29.47 9.72 -23.98
CA THR A 599 -30.44 10.34 -24.90
C THR A 599 -31.66 10.84 -24.13
N ASN A 600 -32.24 11.97 -24.57
CA ASN A 600 -33.32 12.69 -23.88
C ASN A 600 -32.96 13.16 -22.45
N GLY A 601 -31.67 13.39 -22.19
CA GLY A 601 -31.19 13.87 -20.89
C GLY A 601 -29.69 14.13 -20.89
N THR A 602 -29.20 14.59 -19.74
CA THR A 602 -27.78 14.84 -19.47
C THR A 602 -27.32 14.03 -18.27
N LEU A 603 -26.14 13.41 -18.37
CA LEU A 603 -25.50 12.76 -17.23
C LEU A 603 -25.02 13.84 -16.25
N ASP A 604 -25.53 13.83 -15.03
CA ASP A 604 -25.15 14.81 -14.00
C ASP A 604 -23.95 14.34 -13.20
N ALA A 605 -23.98 13.07 -12.78
CA ALA A 605 -22.92 12.46 -12.01
C ALA A 605 -22.84 10.96 -12.30
N LEU A 606 -21.60 10.46 -12.32
CA LEU A 606 -21.30 9.04 -12.29
C LEU A 606 -20.52 8.76 -10.99
N THR A 607 -21.15 8.04 -10.07
CA THR A 607 -20.59 7.75 -8.75
C THR A 607 -20.16 6.28 -8.70
N PRO A 608 -18.87 5.97 -8.45
CA PRO A 608 -18.43 4.60 -8.27
C PRO A 608 -18.95 4.02 -6.96
N GLY A 609 -19.43 2.77 -7.01
CA GLY A 609 -19.83 1.98 -5.85
C GLY A 609 -18.68 1.12 -5.32
N ASP A 610 -18.78 -0.19 -5.51
CA ASP A 610 -17.84 -1.22 -5.04
C ASP A 610 -16.72 -1.56 -6.05
N GLY A 611 -16.57 -0.77 -7.12
CA GLY A 611 -15.61 -1.02 -8.21
C GLY A 611 -16.12 -1.96 -9.30
N ARG A 612 -17.30 -2.56 -9.11
CA ARG A 612 -18.04 -3.35 -10.10
C ARG A 612 -19.39 -2.71 -10.43
N SER A 613 -19.95 -1.97 -9.49
CA SER A 613 -21.18 -1.18 -9.62
C SER A 613 -20.90 0.33 -9.70
N PHE A 614 -21.67 1.02 -10.53
CA PHE A 614 -21.64 2.48 -10.68
C PHE A 614 -23.06 3.02 -10.70
N THR A 615 -23.26 4.18 -10.08
CA THR A 615 -24.55 4.88 -10.06
C THR A 615 -24.46 6.12 -10.93
N ALA A 616 -25.28 6.20 -11.97
CA ALA A 616 -25.39 7.34 -12.85
C ALA A 616 -26.68 8.11 -12.57
N THR A 617 -26.59 9.38 -12.19
CA THR A 617 -27.74 10.27 -12.04
C THR A 617 -27.91 11.09 -13.32
N VAL A 618 -29.14 11.13 -13.82
CA VAL A 618 -29.47 11.78 -15.10
C VAL A 618 -30.56 12.82 -14.89
N THR A 619 -30.38 13.99 -15.48
CA THR A 619 -31.45 14.98 -15.63
C THR A 619 -32.07 14.84 -17.01
N SER A 620 -33.38 14.58 -17.08
CA SER A 620 -34.13 14.56 -18.34
C SER A 620 -34.15 15.93 -19.02
N ALA A 621 -34.17 15.94 -20.35
CA ALA A 621 -34.36 17.17 -21.13
C ALA A 621 -35.85 17.52 -21.31
N ALA A 622 -36.71 16.51 -21.43
CA ALA A 622 -38.16 16.62 -21.58
C ALA A 622 -38.83 15.31 -21.15
N ASP A 623 -40.16 15.35 -20.97
CA ASP A 623 -40.94 14.13 -20.73
C ASP A 623 -40.76 13.13 -21.89
N GLY A 624 -40.70 11.85 -21.55
CA GLY A 624 -40.43 10.74 -22.46
C GLY A 624 -39.31 9.80 -22.00
N THR A 625 -38.93 8.88 -22.88
CA THR A 625 -37.94 7.84 -22.55
C THR A 625 -36.52 8.39 -22.54
N VAL A 626 -35.87 8.32 -21.37
CA VAL A 626 -34.44 8.58 -21.17
C VAL A 626 -33.69 7.25 -21.28
N THR A 627 -32.67 7.19 -22.16
CA THR A 627 -31.84 5.99 -22.34
C THR A 627 -30.40 6.29 -21.93
N LEU A 628 -29.80 5.41 -21.14
CA LEU A 628 -28.40 5.42 -20.77
C LEU A 628 -27.67 4.27 -21.46
N THR A 629 -26.55 4.59 -22.10
CA THR A 629 -25.67 3.66 -22.80
C THR A 629 -24.29 3.66 -22.14
N VAL A 630 -23.82 2.48 -21.75
CA VAL A 630 -22.41 2.25 -21.42
C VAL A 630 -21.70 1.90 -22.71
N LEU A 631 -20.69 2.67 -23.11
CA LEU A 631 -19.98 2.50 -24.39
C LEU A 631 -18.97 1.36 -24.34
N ALA A 632 -18.79 0.63 -25.45
CA ALA A 632 -17.75 -0.36 -25.61
C ALA A 632 -16.35 0.28 -25.46
N GLY A 633 -15.44 -0.42 -24.78
CA GLY A 633 -14.09 0.06 -24.46
C GLY A 633 -14.01 1.18 -23.41
N SER A 634 -15.13 1.57 -22.80
CA SER A 634 -15.18 2.62 -21.77
C SER A 634 -14.55 2.21 -20.43
N ALA A 635 -14.37 0.92 -20.17
CA ALA A 635 -13.74 0.40 -18.96
C ALA A 635 -12.83 -0.77 -19.31
N ALA A 636 -11.87 -1.08 -18.44
CA ALA A 636 -11.04 -2.27 -18.56
C ALA A 636 -10.87 -2.97 -17.21
N ASP A 637 -10.76 -4.29 -17.20
CA ASP A 637 -10.47 -5.04 -15.96
C ASP A 637 -9.01 -4.83 -15.47
N ALA A 638 -8.62 -5.57 -14.43
CA ALA A 638 -7.26 -5.51 -13.88
C ALA A 638 -6.18 -6.10 -14.81
N ALA A 639 -6.55 -6.97 -15.75
CA ALA A 639 -5.66 -7.55 -16.76
C ALA A 639 -5.52 -6.65 -17.99
N GLY A 640 -6.39 -5.63 -18.13
CA GLY A 640 -6.40 -4.65 -19.19
C GLY A 640 -7.34 -5.00 -20.35
N ASN A 641 -8.29 -5.92 -20.18
CA ASN A 641 -9.27 -6.22 -21.24
C ASN A 641 -10.35 -5.13 -21.29
N PRO A 642 -10.57 -4.47 -22.44
CA PRO A 642 -11.58 -3.43 -22.58
C PRO A 642 -13.00 -4.02 -22.66
N THR A 643 -14.01 -3.29 -22.18
CA THR A 643 -15.42 -3.72 -22.24
C THR A 643 -15.87 -4.04 -23.66
N ALA A 644 -16.49 -5.21 -23.85
CA ALA A 644 -16.67 -5.80 -25.18
C ALA A 644 -17.76 -5.17 -26.05
N ALA A 645 -18.86 -4.67 -25.48
CA ALA A 645 -20.01 -4.17 -26.23
C ALA A 645 -20.79 -3.11 -25.45
N ASP A 646 -21.58 -2.32 -26.17
CA ASP A 646 -22.48 -1.34 -25.57
C ASP A 646 -23.57 -2.04 -24.73
N ALA A 647 -23.91 -1.45 -23.58
CA ALA A 647 -25.01 -1.92 -22.74
C ALA A 647 -26.02 -0.78 -22.52
N LEU A 648 -27.32 -1.08 -22.69
CA LEU A 648 -28.40 -0.11 -22.72
C LEU A 648 -29.40 -0.32 -21.59
N GLY A 649 -30.00 0.77 -21.13
CA GLY A 649 -31.10 0.76 -20.18
C GLY A 649 -31.89 2.06 -20.23
N SER A 650 -33.18 2.00 -19.94
CA SER A 650 -34.09 3.14 -20.12
C SER A 650 -35.01 3.35 -18.92
N ALA A 651 -35.49 4.58 -18.79
CA ALA A 651 -36.51 4.99 -17.83
C ALA A 651 -37.45 6.00 -18.51
N VAL A 652 -38.74 5.97 -18.19
CA VAL A 652 -39.69 7.00 -18.63
C VAL A 652 -39.68 8.11 -17.59
N TYR A 653 -39.46 9.34 -18.03
CA TYR A 653 -39.58 10.54 -17.20
C TYR A 653 -40.85 11.27 -17.59
N ASP A 654 -41.65 11.63 -16.59
CA ASP A 654 -42.94 12.29 -16.80
C ASP A 654 -43.25 13.20 -15.62
N THR A 655 -43.34 14.50 -15.88
CA THR A 655 -43.64 15.54 -14.87
C THR A 655 -44.86 16.38 -15.20
N THR A 656 -45.51 16.10 -16.32
CA THR A 656 -46.70 16.83 -16.75
C THR A 656 -47.92 16.13 -16.17
N GLY A 657 -48.78 16.88 -15.48
CA GLY A 657 -50.03 16.33 -14.97
C GLY A 657 -51.16 16.38 -16.01
N PRO A 658 -52.16 15.50 -15.89
CA PRO A 658 -53.25 15.39 -16.86
C PRO A 658 -54.06 16.69 -16.95
N SER A 659 -54.44 17.09 -18.16
CA SER A 659 -55.21 18.30 -18.46
C SER A 659 -56.69 17.97 -18.73
N PRO A 660 -57.61 18.28 -17.80
CA PRO A 660 -59.04 17.99 -17.99
C PRO A 660 -59.76 19.06 -18.81
N LEU A 661 -60.69 18.60 -19.62
CA LEU A 661 -61.67 19.40 -20.34
C LEU A 661 -63.09 18.93 -19.95
N VAL A 662 -63.86 19.82 -19.32
CA VAL A 662 -65.30 19.61 -19.09
C VAL A 662 -66.05 20.07 -20.33
N SER A 663 -67.08 19.33 -20.75
CA SER A 663 -67.94 19.70 -21.88
C SER A 663 -69.39 19.23 -21.66
N SER A 664 -70.33 19.76 -22.45
CA SER A 664 -71.73 19.31 -22.46
C SER A 664 -72.28 19.31 -23.87
N SER A 665 -73.03 18.26 -24.23
CA SER A 665 -73.71 18.14 -25.52
C SER A 665 -75.11 18.77 -25.53
N ALA A 666 -75.61 19.22 -24.39
CA ALA A 666 -76.91 19.90 -24.30
C ALA A 666 -76.88 21.27 -24.99
N SER A 667 -78.01 21.68 -25.55
CA SER A 667 -78.20 23.06 -26.02
C SER A 667 -78.13 24.05 -24.87
N ASP A 668 -77.77 25.30 -25.15
CA ASP A 668 -77.82 26.40 -24.18
C ASP A 668 -78.64 27.56 -24.77
N PRO A 669 -79.84 27.86 -24.24
CA PRO A 669 -80.50 27.23 -23.10
C PRO A 669 -81.03 25.80 -23.39
N THR A 670 -81.36 25.05 -22.33
CA THR A 670 -82.02 23.74 -22.38
C THR A 670 -83.21 23.68 -21.43
N SER A 671 -84.27 22.97 -21.82
CA SER A 671 -85.40 22.62 -20.95
C SER A 671 -85.43 21.12 -20.63
N SER A 672 -84.39 20.37 -20.98
CA SER A 672 -84.29 18.94 -20.71
C SER A 672 -84.15 18.68 -19.21
N THR A 673 -84.87 17.68 -18.71
CA THR A 673 -84.88 17.28 -17.30
C THR A 673 -83.53 16.76 -16.80
N SER A 674 -82.62 16.37 -17.70
CA SER A 674 -81.23 16.05 -17.38
C SER A 674 -80.28 16.67 -18.40
N ILE A 675 -79.15 17.21 -17.92
CA ILE A 675 -78.15 17.88 -18.76
C ILE A 675 -76.91 16.99 -18.85
N PRO A 676 -76.60 16.36 -20.00
CA PRO A 676 -75.41 15.53 -20.14
C PRO A 676 -74.13 16.35 -20.15
N PHE A 677 -73.13 15.90 -19.39
CA PHE A 677 -71.76 16.43 -19.35
C PHE A 677 -70.74 15.32 -19.55
N SER A 678 -69.54 15.70 -19.97
CA SER A 678 -68.37 14.82 -20.00
C SER A 678 -67.12 15.54 -19.48
N VAL A 679 -66.20 14.76 -18.92
CA VAL A 679 -64.83 15.19 -18.64
C VAL A 679 -63.89 14.33 -19.50
N THR A 680 -62.98 14.96 -20.24
CA THR A 680 -61.92 14.28 -20.98
C THR A 680 -60.57 14.81 -20.54
N PHE A 681 -59.69 13.91 -20.11
CA PHE A 681 -58.27 14.18 -19.87
C PHE A 681 -57.48 13.86 -21.16
N ASP A 682 -56.36 14.55 -21.36
CA ASP A 682 -55.42 14.30 -22.48
C ASP A 682 -54.64 12.99 -22.33
N GLU A 683 -54.65 12.39 -21.15
CA GLU A 683 -54.10 11.07 -20.85
C GLU A 683 -54.98 10.27 -19.87
N GLY A 684 -54.62 9.02 -19.60
CA GLY A 684 -55.36 8.16 -18.68
C GLY A 684 -55.12 8.54 -17.23
N VAL A 685 -56.19 8.60 -16.42
CA VAL A 685 -56.13 8.98 -15.02
C VAL A 685 -56.71 7.92 -14.09
N THR A 686 -56.33 8.00 -12.82
CA THR A 686 -56.82 7.20 -11.71
C THR A 686 -57.26 8.12 -10.57
N GLY A 687 -58.17 7.64 -9.72
CA GLY A 687 -58.62 8.38 -8.53
C GLY A 687 -59.76 9.38 -8.75
N PHE A 688 -60.22 9.59 -9.99
CA PHE A 688 -61.33 10.50 -10.30
C PHE A 688 -62.70 9.82 -10.17
N ASP A 689 -63.60 10.40 -9.37
CA ASP A 689 -64.98 9.94 -9.18
C ASP A 689 -66.02 11.08 -9.15
N GLU A 690 -67.29 10.75 -8.83
CA GLU A 690 -68.41 11.70 -8.85
C GLU A 690 -68.31 12.80 -7.78
N TYR A 691 -67.59 12.57 -6.67
CA TYR A 691 -67.46 13.51 -5.56
C TYR A 691 -66.42 14.60 -5.84
N ASP A 692 -65.58 14.40 -6.85
CA ASP A 692 -64.57 15.37 -7.31
C ASP A 692 -65.17 16.50 -8.18
N LEU A 693 -66.43 16.35 -8.58
CA LEU A 693 -67.16 17.33 -9.38
C LEU A 693 -67.84 18.36 -8.48
N THR A 694 -67.75 19.62 -8.88
CA THR A 694 -68.54 20.71 -8.27
C THR A 694 -69.70 21.05 -9.19
N ALA A 695 -70.93 20.75 -8.78
CA ALA A 695 -72.14 21.12 -9.49
C ALA A 695 -72.93 22.19 -8.72
N THR A 696 -73.47 23.16 -9.43
CA THR A 696 -74.37 24.19 -8.87
C THR A 696 -75.74 24.11 -9.55
N ASN A 697 -76.79 24.42 -8.79
CA ASN A 697 -78.18 24.36 -9.24
C ASN A 697 -78.61 22.99 -9.81
N GLY A 698 -78.06 21.90 -9.26
CA GLY A 698 -78.42 20.55 -9.63
C GLY A 698 -77.54 19.51 -8.92
N ILE A 699 -77.91 18.24 -9.06
CA ILE A 699 -77.18 17.10 -8.51
C ILE A 699 -76.57 16.26 -9.63
N VAL A 700 -75.36 15.74 -9.41
CA VAL A 700 -74.67 14.82 -10.33
C VAL A 700 -75.32 13.44 -10.24
N PHE A 701 -75.57 12.79 -11.38
CA PHE A 701 -76.07 11.42 -11.44
C PHE A 701 -75.58 10.71 -12.72
N ASN A 702 -75.69 9.39 -12.77
CA ASN A 702 -75.22 8.55 -13.89
C ASN A 702 -73.73 8.72 -14.23
N PHE A 703 -72.87 8.93 -13.24
CA PHE A 703 -71.42 9.02 -13.48
C PHE A 703 -70.86 7.68 -13.98
N THR A 704 -70.17 7.70 -15.12
CA THR A 704 -69.64 6.51 -15.78
C THR A 704 -68.29 6.81 -16.42
N ALA A 705 -67.31 5.94 -16.18
CA ALA A 705 -66.04 5.93 -16.92
C ALA A 705 -66.24 5.28 -18.30
N VAL A 706 -66.06 6.03 -19.37
CA VAL A 706 -66.13 5.55 -20.76
C VAL A 706 -64.80 4.97 -21.21
N SER A 707 -63.70 5.56 -20.75
CA SER A 707 -62.32 5.08 -20.93
C SER A 707 -61.47 5.52 -19.74
N ALA A 708 -60.19 5.15 -19.73
CA ALA A 708 -59.24 5.62 -18.71
C ALA A 708 -59.06 7.15 -18.69
N SER A 709 -59.48 7.88 -19.73
CA SER A 709 -59.33 9.33 -19.84
C SER A 709 -60.64 10.08 -20.07
N THR A 710 -61.78 9.38 -20.17
CA THR A 710 -63.07 10.01 -20.52
C THR A 710 -64.19 9.51 -19.64
N TYR A 711 -64.95 10.43 -19.07
CA TYR A 711 -66.03 10.19 -18.13
C TYR A 711 -67.27 10.96 -18.55
N THR A 712 -68.45 10.38 -18.36
CA THR A 712 -69.75 11.00 -18.67
C THR A 712 -70.66 10.96 -17.45
N PHE A 713 -71.49 11.98 -17.29
CA PHE A 713 -72.48 12.09 -16.22
C PHE A 713 -73.60 13.02 -16.67
N SER A 714 -74.67 13.11 -15.89
CA SER A 714 -75.76 14.07 -16.12
C SER A 714 -76.00 14.90 -14.87
N ILE A 715 -76.42 16.15 -15.06
CA ILE A 715 -76.94 16.99 -13.97
C ILE A 715 -78.45 17.03 -14.04
N TYR A 716 -79.13 16.70 -12.94
CA TYR A 716 -80.55 16.99 -12.74
C TYR A 716 -80.68 18.42 -12.18
N PRO A 717 -81.24 19.38 -12.94
CA PRO A 717 -81.37 20.76 -12.48
C PRO A 717 -82.38 20.88 -11.32
N GLY A 718 -82.05 21.67 -10.29
CA GLY A 718 -82.92 21.88 -9.14
C GLY A 718 -83.97 22.98 -9.33
N ALA A 719 -83.64 24.01 -10.11
CA ALA A 719 -84.53 25.12 -10.43
C ALA A 719 -84.12 25.80 -11.75
N ALA A 720 -85.02 26.64 -12.29
CA ALA A 720 -84.72 27.50 -13.42
C ALA A 720 -83.46 28.34 -13.15
N GLY A 721 -82.51 28.37 -14.10
CA GLY A 721 -81.28 29.15 -13.96
C GLY A 721 -80.02 28.45 -14.44
N LEU A 722 -78.86 29.02 -14.11
CA LEU A 722 -77.56 28.52 -14.57
C LEU A 722 -77.18 27.24 -13.81
N VAL A 723 -76.90 26.17 -14.55
CA VAL A 723 -76.32 24.93 -14.04
C VAL A 723 -74.84 24.93 -14.43
N THR A 724 -73.94 25.01 -13.45
CA THR A 724 -72.49 25.04 -13.69
C THR A 724 -71.82 23.81 -13.11
N VAL A 725 -70.94 23.19 -13.89
CA VAL A 725 -70.07 22.09 -13.48
C VAL A 725 -68.61 22.53 -13.55
N GLY A 726 -67.87 22.35 -12.46
CA GLY A 726 -66.44 22.61 -12.36
C GLY A 726 -65.66 21.40 -11.87
N LEU A 727 -64.37 21.38 -12.19
CA LEU A 727 -63.42 20.34 -11.77
C LEU A 727 -62.16 21.01 -11.20
N ALA A 728 -61.82 20.71 -9.95
CA ALA A 728 -60.66 21.27 -9.28
C ALA A 728 -59.35 20.60 -9.75
N ALA A 729 -58.22 21.26 -9.48
CA ALA A 729 -56.91 20.63 -9.60
C ALA A 729 -56.71 19.61 -8.47
N GLY A 730 -55.94 18.54 -8.72
CA GLY A 730 -55.55 17.61 -7.66
C GLY A 730 -56.50 16.43 -7.40
N VAL A 731 -57.53 16.26 -8.22
CA VAL A 731 -58.58 15.23 -8.02
C VAL A 731 -58.32 13.93 -8.78
N ALA A 732 -57.47 13.96 -9.81
CA ALA A 732 -57.12 12.83 -10.63
C ALA A 732 -55.60 12.76 -10.82
N THR A 733 -55.06 11.56 -10.92
CA THR A 733 -53.62 11.32 -11.05
C THR A 733 -53.33 10.41 -12.24
N ASP A 734 -52.34 10.74 -13.04
CA ASP A 734 -51.87 9.87 -14.14
C ASP A 734 -51.13 8.61 -13.62
N ALA A 735 -50.56 7.82 -14.52
CA ALA A 735 -49.76 6.65 -14.18
C ALA A 735 -48.39 7.00 -13.56
N ALA A 736 -47.87 8.20 -13.80
CA ALA A 736 -46.60 8.71 -13.28
C ALA A 736 -46.72 9.32 -11.88
N GLY A 737 -47.95 9.52 -11.38
CA GLY A 737 -48.24 10.12 -10.10
C GLY A 737 -48.45 11.64 -10.14
N ASN A 738 -48.52 12.26 -11.32
CA ASN A 738 -48.77 13.69 -11.46
C ASN A 738 -50.28 13.96 -11.38
N VAL A 739 -50.63 15.04 -10.68
CA VAL A 739 -52.03 15.41 -10.45
C VAL A 739 -52.57 16.34 -11.54
N ASN A 740 -53.87 16.25 -11.82
CA ASN A 740 -54.51 17.03 -12.86
C ASN A 740 -54.55 18.54 -12.56
N ALA A 741 -54.52 19.35 -13.61
CA ALA A 741 -54.84 20.78 -13.52
C ALA A 741 -56.36 21.01 -13.34
N ALA A 742 -56.77 22.20 -12.88
CA ALA A 742 -58.19 22.55 -12.80
C ALA A 742 -58.79 22.76 -14.20
N ALA A 743 -60.03 22.31 -14.43
CA ALA A 743 -60.74 22.58 -15.67
C ALA A 743 -61.54 23.89 -15.60
N ALA A 744 -61.74 24.54 -16.75
CA ALA A 744 -62.70 25.63 -16.84
C ALA A 744 -64.13 25.09 -16.61
N ALA A 745 -64.89 25.78 -15.76
CA ALA A 745 -66.27 25.39 -15.48
C ALA A 745 -67.16 25.58 -16.72
N VAL A 746 -68.03 24.62 -16.99
CA VAL A 746 -69.00 24.67 -18.09
C VAL A 746 -70.39 24.86 -17.53
N SER A 747 -71.15 25.76 -18.15
CA SER A 747 -72.52 26.05 -17.72
C SER A 747 -73.55 25.82 -18.82
N ARG A 748 -74.79 25.53 -18.42
CA ARG A 748 -75.98 25.52 -19.28
C ARG A 748 -77.11 26.25 -18.56
N THR A 749 -77.86 27.07 -19.30
CA THR A 749 -79.03 27.76 -18.76
C THR A 749 -80.23 26.80 -18.81
N TYR A 750 -80.72 26.37 -17.66
CA TYR A 750 -81.94 25.57 -17.55
C TYR A 750 -83.17 26.49 -17.58
N ALA A 751 -83.91 26.45 -18.69
CA ALA A 751 -85.02 27.34 -19.00
C ALA A 751 -86.39 26.66 -18.78
N TYR A 752 -86.61 26.08 -17.60
CA TYR A 752 -87.91 25.55 -17.21
C TYR A 752 -88.66 26.54 -16.31
N THR A 753 -89.89 26.93 -16.68
CA THR A 753 -90.73 27.87 -15.90
C THR A 753 -92.10 27.26 -15.65
N SER A 754 -92.44 26.88 -14.41
CA SER A 754 -93.85 26.86 -13.99
C SER A 754 -94.17 28.20 -13.31
N THR A 755 -95.34 28.77 -13.59
CA THR A 755 -95.74 30.12 -13.10
C THR A 755 -96.84 30.09 -12.05
N ASP A 756 -97.27 28.90 -11.59
CA ASP A 756 -98.26 28.72 -10.53
C ASP A 756 -97.66 28.07 -9.27
N ALA A 757 -98.34 28.23 -8.13
CA ALA A 757 -97.87 27.73 -6.83
C ALA A 757 -97.89 26.18 -6.72
N SER A 758 -98.54 25.50 -7.67
CA SER A 758 -98.60 24.05 -7.70
C SER A 758 -97.27 23.44 -8.13
N GLY A 759 -96.48 24.09 -8.99
CA GLY A 759 -95.26 23.48 -9.53
C GLY A 759 -95.51 22.36 -10.55
N LEU A 760 -96.77 22.15 -10.96
CA LEU A 760 -97.16 21.19 -12.00
C LEU A 760 -96.97 21.76 -13.41
N VAL A 761 -96.95 20.88 -14.41
CA VAL A 761 -96.84 21.24 -15.82
C VAL A 761 -98.20 21.65 -16.41
N GLU A 762 -98.20 22.52 -17.43
CA GLU A 762 -99.45 22.97 -18.09
C GLU A 762 -99.99 21.98 -19.13
N THR A 763 -99.16 21.04 -19.59
CA THR A 763 -99.46 20.15 -20.72
C THR A 763 -99.27 18.69 -20.34
N MET A 764 -100.12 17.79 -20.85
CA MET A 764 -100.01 16.35 -20.55
C MET A 764 -98.56 15.82 -20.74
N PRO A 765 -98.02 15.08 -19.76
CA PRO A 765 -96.74 14.39 -19.89
C PRO A 765 -96.72 13.41 -21.08
N ASP A 766 -95.56 13.26 -21.73
CA ASP A 766 -95.39 12.30 -22.83
C ASP A 766 -95.58 10.86 -22.32
N VAL A 767 -96.59 10.17 -22.85
CA VAL A 767 -96.94 8.79 -22.49
C VAL A 767 -95.90 7.76 -22.93
N ASN A 768 -94.97 8.15 -23.81
CA ASN A 768 -93.88 7.31 -24.31
C ASN A 768 -92.53 7.59 -23.62
N ALA A 769 -92.51 8.45 -22.60
CA ALA A 769 -91.30 8.75 -21.84
C ALA A 769 -90.65 7.47 -21.26
N ALA A 770 -89.32 7.40 -21.26
CA ALA A 770 -88.59 6.21 -20.80
C ALA A 770 -88.65 6.03 -19.28
N GLU A 771 -89.04 7.08 -18.56
CA GLU A 771 -89.10 7.18 -17.11
C GLU A 771 -90.32 6.45 -16.50
N TRP A 772 -91.29 6.03 -17.33
CA TRP A 772 -92.46 5.28 -16.89
C TRP A 772 -92.10 3.88 -16.39
N GLN A 773 -92.40 3.59 -15.13
CA GLN A 773 -92.33 2.25 -14.55
C GLN A 773 -93.69 1.56 -14.67
N THR A 774 -93.77 0.49 -15.46
CA THR A 774 -95.03 -0.24 -15.71
C THR A 774 -95.24 -1.36 -14.70
N GLN A 775 -96.39 -1.35 -14.03
CA GLN A 775 -96.83 -2.40 -13.10
C GLN A 775 -97.53 -3.55 -13.81
N ALA A 776 -97.78 -4.64 -13.09
CA ALA A 776 -98.33 -5.88 -13.64
C ALA A 776 -99.77 -5.73 -14.19
N ASP A 777 -100.54 -4.78 -13.66
CA ASP A 777 -101.90 -4.42 -14.08
C ASP A 777 -101.95 -3.35 -15.19
N GLY A 778 -100.78 -2.87 -15.64
CA GLY A 778 -100.65 -1.85 -16.68
C GLY A 778 -100.61 -0.40 -16.18
N LEU A 779 -100.79 -0.15 -14.88
CA LEU A 779 -100.54 1.17 -14.29
C LEU A 779 -99.07 1.57 -14.53
N LYS A 780 -98.82 2.81 -14.96
CA LYS A 780 -97.44 3.32 -15.04
C LYS A 780 -97.23 4.47 -14.06
N ILE A 781 -96.09 4.43 -13.38
CA ILE A 781 -95.68 5.44 -12.40
C ILE A 781 -94.40 6.10 -12.85
N TRP A 782 -94.32 7.41 -12.72
CA TRP A 782 -93.10 8.17 -12.88
C TRP A 782 -93.00 9.24 -11.77
N ASP A 783 -92.02 9.10 -10.88
CA ASP A 783 -91.65 10.14 -9.92
C ASP A 783 -90.87 11.25 -10.63
N ALA A 784 -91.58 12.32 -11.00
CA ALA A 784 -90.97 13.51 -11.60
C ALA A 784 -90.16 14.32 -10.57
N GLN A 785 -90.58 14.26 -9.31
CA GLN A 785 -89.84 14.77 -8.15
C GLN A 785 -90.12 13.85 -6.96
N VAL A 786 -89.08 13.30 -6.34
CA VAL A 786 -89.23 12.48 -5.12
C VAL A 786 -89.33 13.42 -3.92
N GLY A 787 -90.36 13.22 -3.09
CA GLY A 787 -90.56 13.96 -1.85
C GLY A 787 -89.57 13.55 -0.76
N THR A 788 -89.54 14.30 0.34
CA THR A 788 -88.57 14.06 1.43
C THR A 788 -89.19 13.58 2.73
N ASP A 789 -90.51 13.75 2.90
CA ASP A 789 -91.18 13.49 4.17
C ASP A 789 -92.10 12.25 4.08
N ASP A 790 -93.23 12.27 4.80
CA ASP A 790 -94.05 11.08 5.03
C ASP A 790 -94.56 10.45 3.73
N ALA A 791 -94.52 9.12 3.67
CA ALA A 791 -94.97 8.36 2.51
C ALA A 791 -96.44 7.97 2.62
N VAL A 792 -97.17 8.06 1.51
CA VAL A 792 -98.58 7.68 1.44
C VAL A 792 -98.77 6.18 1.67
N ALA A 793 -99.55 5.83 2.70
CA ALA A 793 -99.98 4.47 2.97
C ALA A 793 -101.37 4.19 2.36
N ALA A 794 -101.71 2.91 2.17
CA ALA A 794 -103.03 2.52 1.70
C ALA A 794 -104.14 3.02 2.64
N GLY A 795 -105.17 3.66 2.07
CA GLY A 795 -106.30 4.22 2.84
C GLY A 795 -106.08 5.61 3.45
N SER A 796 -104.91 6.24 3.26
CA SER A 796 -104.62 7.60 3.77
C SER A 796 -105.52 8.66 3.14
N THR A 797 -105.63 9.81 3.80
CA THR A 797 -106.15 11.04 3.18
C THR A 797 -104.98 11.86 2.63
N VAL A 798 -105.05 12.26 1.36
CA VAL A 798 -104.00 13.03 0.68
C VAL A 798 -104.49 14.44 0.34
N GLU A 799 -103.65 15.44 0.56
CA GLU A 799 -103.85 16.80 0.08
C GLU A 799 -102.95 17.05 -1.13
N VAL A 800 -103.54 17.32 -2.29
CA VAL A 800 -102.82 17.33 -3.58
C VAL A 800 -103.20 18.49 -4.49
N TYR A 801 -102.23 18.92 -5.30
CA TYR A 801 -102.51 19.55 -6.59
C TYR A 801 -102.43 18.48 -7.68
N TYR A 802 -103.30 18.53 -8.68
CA TYR A 802 -103.28 17.63 -9.80
C TYR A 802 -103.84 18.27 -11.09
N THR A 803 -103.46 17.67 -12.21
CA THR A 803 -104.13 17.83 -13.50
C THR A 803 -104.29 16.45 -14.14
N GLY A 804 -105.46 16.21 -14.74
CA GLY A 804 -105.83 14.97 -15.42
C GLY A 804 -106.17 15.20 -16.89
N TRP A 805 -105.61 14.36 -17.77
CA TRP A 805 -105.79 14.40 -19.22
C TRP A 805 -106.21 13.04 -19.79
N LEU A 806 -106.93 13.06 -20.90
CA LEU A 806 -107.18 11.87 -21.71
C LEU A 806 -105.89 11.46 -22.43
N ALA A 807 -105.42 10.23 -22.22
CA ALA A 807 -104.16 9.76 -22.79
C ALA A 807 -104.17 9.75 -24.35
N SER A 808 -105.35 9.65 -24.96
CA SER A 808 -105.51 9.53 -26.42
C SER A 808 -105.18 10.81 -27.18
N ASP A 809 -105.48 11.98 -26.61
CA ASP A 809 -105.40 13.26 -27.32
C ASP A 809 -104.88 14.42 -26.46
N GLY A 810 -104.61 14.18 -25.16
CA GLY A 810 -104.13 15.20 -24.24
C GLY A 810 -105.18 16.21 -23.80
N THR A 811 -106.47 15.94 -24.04
CA THR A 811 -107.56 16.81 -23.56
C THR A 811 -107.60 16.79 -22.04
N GLU A 812 -107.45 17.95 -21.42
CA GLU A 812 -107.61 18.11 -19.96
C GLU A 812 -109.08 17.93 -19.58
N PHE A 813 -109.36 17.03 -18.65
CA PHE A 813 -110.73 16.79 -18.18
C PHE A 813 -110.97 17.28 -16.74
N ASP A 814 -109.90 17.47 -15.95
CA ASP A 814 -109.98 17.99 -14.59
C ASP A 814 -108.62 18.55 -14.10
N SER A 815 -108.64 19.64 -13.33
CA SER A 815 -107.44 20.23 -12.72
C SER A 815 -107.78 21.13 -11.53
N ASN A 816 -106.94 21.11 -10.51
CA ASN A 816 -106.94 22.10 -9.44
C ASN A 816 -105.61 22.89 -9.35
N ARG A 817 -104.73 22.82 -10.35
CA ARG A 817 -103.38 23.43 -10.29
C ARG A 817 -103.37 24.94 -10.03
N THR A 818 -104.42 25.65 -10.45
CA THR A 818 -104.59 27.09 -10.24
C THR A 818 -105.46 27.44 -9.02
N ALA A 819 -105.89 26.44 -8.25
CA ALA A 819 -106.71 26.65 -7.07
C ALA A 819 -105.91 27.29 -5.92
N ALA A 820 -106.59 28.11 -5.11
CA ALA A 820 -105.97 28.80 -3.98
C ALA A 820 -105.49 27.85 -2.87
N SER A 821 -106.03 26.63 -2.81
CA SER A 821 -105.63 25.58 -1.86
C SER A 821 -105.65 24.22 -2.55
N ALA A 822 -104.83 23.29 -2.06
CA ALA A 822 -104.82 21.91 -2.54
C ALA A 822 -106.14 21.20 -2.20
N ALA A 823 -106.47 20.14 -2.94
CA ALA A 823 -107.69 19.37 -2.74
C ALA A 823 -107.40 18.16 -1.84
N SER A 824 -108.31 17.89 -0.90
CA SER A 824 -108.19 16.79 0.06
C SER A 824 -109.08 15.62 -0.35
N PHE A 825 -108.50 14.43 -0.47
CA PHE A 825 -109.22 13.21 -0.83
C PHE A 825 -108.85 12.03 0.07
N ALA A 826 -109.84 11.27 0.53
CA ALA A 826 -109.61 9.94 1.11
C ALA A 826 -109.39 8.95 -0.04
N LEU A 827 -108.22 8.28 -0.09
CA LEU A 827 -107.87 7.40 -1.21
C LEU A 827 -108.93 6.32 -1.47
N SER A 828 -109.56 5.78 -0.42
CA SER A 828 -110.60 4.74 -0.52
C SER A 828 -111.81 5.13 -1.38
N ASN A 829 -112.02 6.41 -1.64
CA ASN A 829 -113.15 6.93 -2.42
C ASN A 829 -112.79 7.27 -3.87
N LEU A 830 -111.55 7.06 -4.29
CA LEU A 830 -111.06 7.38 -5.64
C LEU A 830 -110.96 6.15 -6.55
N ILE A 831 -110.65 6.35 -7.83
CA ILE A 831 -110.40 5.27 -8.79
C ILE A 831 -109.21 4.40 -8.37
N ALA A 832 -109.22 3.11 -8.76
CA ALA A 832 -108.21 2.14 -8.36
C ALA A 832 -106.78 2.59 -8.70
N GLY A 833 -106.59 3.23 -9.86
CA GLY A 833 -105.29 3.74 -10.29
C GLY A 833 -104.70 4.83 -9.37
N TRP A 834 -105.52 5.62 -8.68
CA TRP A 834 -105.03 6.55 -7.65
C TRP A 834 -104.77 5.83 -6.32
N GLN A 835 -105.62 4.86 -5.95
CA GLN A 835 -105.44 4.05 -4.75
C GLN A 835 -104.13 3.26 -4.77
N GLU A 836 -103.72 2.78 -5.94
CA GLU A 836 -102.49 2.03 -6.16
C GLU A 836 -101.31 2.96 -6.48
N GLY A 837 -101.51 3.93 -7.38
CA GLY A 837 -100.44 4.78 -7.91
C GLY A 837 -99.85 5.78 -6.92
N LEU A 838 -100.62 6.21 -5.93
CA LEU A 838 -100.14 7.16 -4.93
C LEU A 838 -99.45 6.49 -3.75
N VAL A 839 -99.62 5.19 -3.52
CA VAL A 839 -98.97 4.50 -2.40
C VAL A 839 -97.44 4.59 -2.56
N GLY A 840 -96.77 4.93 -1.46
CA GLY A 840 -95.32 5.15 -1.42
C GLY A 840 -94.85 6.50 -1.96
N MET A 841 -95.73 7.36 -2.48
CA MET A 841 -95.37 8.74 -2.81
C MET A 841 -95.09 9.53 -1.54
N GLN A 842 -94.02 10.33 -1.51
CA GLN A 842 -93.62 11.13 -0.33
C GLN A 842 -94.08 12.59 -0.44
N GLU A 843 -94.43 13.22 0.69
CA GLU A 843 -94.82 14.63 0.75
C GLU A 843 -93.75 15.54 0.10
N GLY A 844 -94.23 16.58 -0.61
CA GLY A 844 -93.39 17.47 -1.43
C GLY A 844 -93.02 16.90 -2.80
N GLY A 845 -93.32 15.63 -3.08
CA GLY A 845 -93.06 14.99 -4.36
C GLY A 845 -94.07 15.36 -5.46
N ILE A 846 -93.67 15.13 -6.71
CA ILE A 846 -94.52 15.22 -7.91
C ILE A 846 -94.45 13.87 -8.62
N ARG A 847 -95.60 13.23 -8.80
CA ARG A 847 -95.74 11.92 -9.42
C ARG A 847 -96.70 11.98 -10.59
N ARG A 848 -96.34 11.29 -11.66
CA ARG A 848 -97.15 11.09 -12.85
C ARG A 848 -97.70 9.68 -12.86
N LEU A 849 -98.95 9.54 -13.24
CA LEU A 849 -99.65 8.27 -13.36
C LEU A 849 -100.23 8.12 -14.77
N TYR A 850 -99.95 7.00 -15.43
CA TYR A 850 -100.72 6.53 -16.57
C TYR A 850 -101.64 5.43 -16.08
N ILE A 851 -102.95 5.66 -16.14
CA ILE A 851 -103.96 4.77 -15.58
C ILE A 851 -104.75 4.15 -16.75
N PRO A 852 -104.59 2.85 -17.02
CA PRO A 852 -105.42 2.16 -18.00
C PRO A 852 -106.91 2.23 -17.62
N ALA A 853 -107.79 2.20 -18.61
CA ALA A 853 -109.23 2.35 -18.41
C ALA A 853 -109.82 1.39 -17.34
N ALA A 854 -109.27 0.17 -17.22
CA ALA A 854 -109.68 -0.83 -16.24
C ALA A 854 -109.45 -0.40 -14.77
N LEU A 855 -108.45 0.45 -14.53
CA LEU A 855 -108.14 1.02 -13.21
C LEU A 855 -108.70 2.45 -13.05
N GLY A 856 -109.30 3.00 -14.11
CA GLY A 856 -109.98 4.29 -14.15
C GLY A 856 -111.50 4.17 -14.03
N TYR A 857 -112.23 4.67 -15.03
CA TYR A 857 -113.70 4.66 -15.07
C TYR A 857 -114.31 3.52 -15.89
N GLY A 858 -113.48 2.67 -16.50
CA GLY A 858 -113.89 1.50 -17.29
C GLY A 858 -114.91 1.81 -18.40
N SER A 859 -115.72 0.81 -18.76
CA SER A 859 -116.74 0.93 -19.81
C SER A 859 -117.93 1.83 -19.45
N GLY A 860 -118.02 2.26 -18.18
CA GLY A 860 -119.06 3.19 -17.72
C GLY A 860 -118.76 4.66 -18.04
N GLY A 861 -117.48 5.04 -18.13
CA GLY A 861 -117.05 6.44 -18.32
C GLY A 861 -117.50 7.38 -17.18
N SER A 862 -117.30 8.68 -17.39
CA SER A 862 -117.80 9.77 -16.54
C SER A 862 -118.15 10.98 -17.41
N SER A 863 -118.73 12.03 -16.82
CA SER A 863 -119.28 13.19 -17.56
C SER A 863 -118.34 13.78 -18.64
N SER A 864 -117.04 13.94 -18.35
CA SER A 864 -116.00 14.43 -19.25
C SER A 864 -115.01 13.36 -19.71
N ILE A 865 -115.24 12.09 -19.34
CA ILE A 865 -114.32 10.97 -19.58
C ILE A 865 -115.05 9.89 -20.38
N PRO A 866 -114.68 9.64 -21.65
CA PRO A 866 -115.29 8.59 -22.45
C PRO A 866 -115.19 7.20 -21.81
N ALA A 867 -116.11 6.30 -22.20
CA ALA A 867 -116.00 4.88 -21.85
C ALA A 867 -114.68 4.31 -22.39
N ASP A 868 -114.04 3.46 -21.59
CA ASP A 868 -112.79 2.77 -21.92
C ASP A 868 -111.59 3.72 -22.19
N ALA A 869 -111.58 4.93 -21.62
CA ALA A 869 -110.49 5.89 -21.76
C ALA A 869 -109.34 5.65 -20.76
N ASP A 870 -108.10 5.65 -21.28
CA ASP A 870 -106.87 5.71 -20.48
C ASP A 870 -106.60 7.16 -20.04
N LEU A 871 -106.09 7.33 -18.82
CA LEU A 871 -105.92 8.63 -18.18
C LEU A 871 -104.46 8.89 -17.85
N VAL A 872 -104.03 10.15 -17.97
CA VAL A 872 -102.74 10.62 -17.47
C VAL A 872 -102.98 11.65 -16.39
N PHE A 873 -102.33 11.47 -15.25
CA PHE A 873 -102.32 12.45 -14.17
C PHE A 873 -100.91 12.92 -13.89
N GLU A 874 -100.78 14.18 -13.52
CA GLU A 874 -99.64 14.69 -12.77
C GLU A 874 -100.13 15.23 -11.44
N ILE A 875 -99.49 14.84 -10.36
CA ILE A 875 -99.95 15.03 -8.99
C ILE A 875 -98.80 15.52 -8.14
N LYS A 876 -98.98 16.61 -7.41
CA LYS A 876 -98.08 17.06 -6.34
C LYS A 876 -98.71 16.75 -5.00
N LEU A 877 -97.97 16.05 -4.15
CA LEU A 877 -98.38 15.76 -2.78
C LEU A 877 -97.98 16.90 -1.86
N VAL A 878 -98.96 17.53 -1.21
CA VAL A 878 -98.75 18.60 -0.23
C VAL A 878 -98.62 18.01 1.17
N SER A 879 -99.57 17.15 1.57
CA SER A 879 -99.51 16.44 2.85
C SER A 879 -100.34 15.15 2.86
N VAL A 880 -100.07 14.26 3.82
CA VAL A 880 -100.79 12.99 4.07
C VAL A 880 -101.21 12.85 5.55
N SER A 881 -102.41 12.32 5.82
CA SER A 881 -102.94 12.10 7.18
C SER A 881 -103.78 10.84 7.34
#